data_AF-A0A8H3BQH6-F1
#
_entry.id   AF-A0A8H3BQH6-F1
#
_cell.length_a   1.000
_cell.length_b   1.000
_cell.length_c   1.000
_cell.angle_alpha   90.00
_cell.angle_beta   90.00
_cell.angle_gamma   90.00
#
_symmetry.space_group_name_H-M   'P 1'
#
loop_
_entity.id
_entity.type
_entity.pdbx_description
1 polymer ?
#
loop_
_entity_poly.entity_id
_entity_poly.type
_entity_poly.pdbx_seq_one_letter_code
_entity_poly.pdbx_strand_id
1 'polypeptide(L)'
;MAHPLCWPSARMNTFSPLGKEAATSLTQDLSPEQSADILLLECRNPQHVLYTLSTDVTCPPTPRKIDLTCCDPEAAALARDIILFTLLEDDVSPNHIWEIIYHLKLTEHALGLLISHSRKLSELAASPETWRQSKYGSFIKMVDAASLSALRHIWTQYAEFPELPFYRHEKLQKELDKMSGRILAKAKGGVNPHLSQSAAGMWQDAVQPVNDQFSHYWVHGTTATANKEIKKATRLNPTFCYSAHGEAFNIDEIVFPVGYHFAPASTPLVFDPAGPATNSAMTKAKQQFKAGCLAFQASRKASSIVFRYFAGDAIMLCCALALYKKTNNPQTGEFKSHWQATPIDLTEHVISSPSAPDSFDVIECSTLSIRVGLFNLLLVGQPLLKKNPASQSVLYTEMLLHRELSIQIFWRRLWGSVPTIGLLLGLAPRSYLSLFSSMSNVHMHTKAEEFPLFTERIPWVNPVSGDKYASSDPSASICFEADDLARLLCDIYLEMIHYDTVSSSRARYLSPGDLQTTSDPHFTRETFAIFVAHVKNRIRLVDKTWSGVMDELNGLIAYDGTENSLLNHFCDLQHQLRLHGVLPLEETGEFQGKIRSTRLFSEWERAPRLVCVVLTVPSTKLDPLRKRWSLEPSPRLVCEYGVDYEELDLTHSSIHAAWGKCVPLDGSDGKYVIEEDPEGFRGKSDLVVSFWTDAEMLLPPGMKVWLSVRKTPHAIANFSILGPKLQLFEARLLDRNHVLLLRERPMGLSQTQKVHRQILSPPISAPGEEYQVKAEFKDPKDLVRLIIARVEMDSDVERQQLSQAKKAAVSQIGPCSLELTFGTSKRVLRFPYPISQTNIKVKIKKSTHCVDVTALISKPIDTGGYPSDPFPIVQHTTFSPWNIHHVHIDRMPKVDIKQKEKIKWWLINHTALQLSDRERLIQRVTHASNRRASEALVNFKESMTGIVLDYVGVRAPSQGRHSTFVLIEPTYGIHTIIMVSGLRLDLAGMTFVLDCAIVSAESAPNITPAIQLLEDSGDLLEVRTRPIEVPLWKRLLPAFVERGRTWPHKADCRYNSEGTIPLSDKVHGDPLCQCGHGIGLDGPDWNVPAWKALLPHATRAVLSPLFGVSYLEVVGGPTSRTQDQQMPISWGQPPDVCWECGGIGRPLLLCAKCNKARYCSQHCQELNSKEHKRVCK
;
A
#
# COMPACT_ATOMS: atom_id res chain seq x y z
N MET A 1 3.88 21.61 3.43
CA MET A 1 3.35 21.20 2.12
C MET A 1 4.39 20.36 1.37
N ALA A 2 4.24 19.04 1.28
CA ALA A 2 5.23 18.21 0.59
C ALA A 2 4.92 17.93 -0.90
N HIS A 3 3.90 18.55 -1.50
CA HIS A 3 3.50 18.32 -2.91
C HIS A 3 3.45 19.63 -3.71
N PRO A 4 3.89 19.65 -4.99
CA PRO A 4 3.84 20.84 -5.83
C PRO A 4 2.42 21.38 -6.02
N LEU A 5 2.27 22.71 -6.08
CA LEU A 5 0.98 23.33 -6.39
C LEU A 5 0.59 23.05 -7.86
N CYS A 6 -0.15 21.98 -8.09
CA CYS A 6 -0.69 21.63 -9.40
C CYS A 6 -1.92 22.48 -9.72
N TRP A 7 -1.90 23.13 -10.88
CA TRP A 7 -3.08 23.79 -11.43
C TRP A 7 -4.22 22.78 -11.55
N PRO A 8 -5.45 23.11 -11.11
CA PRO A 8 -6.54 22.17 -11.24
C PRO A 8 -6.82 21.92 -12.74
N SER A 9 -6.90 20.67 -13.18
CA SER A 9 -7.13 20.31 -14.60
C SER A 9 -8.52 19.76 -14.87
N ALA A 10 -8.87 19.58 -16.14
CA ALA A 10 -10.11 18.95 -16.57
C ALA A 10 -10.29 17.54 -15.98
N ARG A 11 -9.21 16.77 -15.86
CA ARG A 11 -9.25 15.42 -15.29
C ARG A 11 -9.36 15.45 -13.78
N MET A 12 -8.68 16.39 -13.12
CA MET A 12 -8.88 16.63 -11.68
C MET A 12 -10.29 17.17 -11.36
N ASN A 13 -10.95 17.79 -12.35
CA ASN A 13 -12.31 18.35 -12.29
C ASN A 13 -13.42 17.35 -12.68
N THR A 14 -13.10 16.06 -12.88
CA THR A 14 -14.14 15.01 -12.99
C THR A 14 -14.47 14.45 -11.61
N PHE A 15 -15.75 14.48 -11.25
CA PHE A 15 -16.20 13.88 -10.00
C PHE A 15 -16.22 12.35 -10.15
N SER A 16 -15.58 11.64 -9.22
CA SER A 16 -15.63 10.18 -9.12
C SER A 16 -16.55 9.80 -7.96
N PRO A 17 -17.87 9.63 -8.20
CA PRO A 17 -18.86 9.34 -7.17
C PRO A 17 -18.82 7.91 -6.63
N LEU A 18 -18.17 6.99 -7.35
CA LEU A 18 -18.10 5.56 -7.03
C LEU A 18 -16.63 5.10 -7.05
N GLY A 19 -16.31 4.15 -6.17
CA GLY A 19 -15.03 3.44 -6.18
C GLY A 19 -14.78 2.68 -7.49
N LYS A 20 -13.53 2.67 -7.93
CA LYS A 20 -13.08 2.08 -9.21
C LYS A 20 -12.41 0.72 -9.06
N GLU A 21 -12.13 0.33 -7.83
CA GLU A 21 -11.46 -0.92 -7.46
C GLU A 21 -12.44 -1.84 -6.77
N ALA A 22 -12.28 -3.16 -6.99
CA ALA A 22 -13.03 -4.15 -6.25
C ALA A 22 -12.76 -4.02 -4.74
N ALA A 23 -13.70 -4.51 -3.94
CA ALA A 23 -13.55 -4.45 -2.50
C ALA A 23 -12.32 -5.22 -1.99
N THR A 24 -11.69 -4.72 -0.94
CA THR A 24 -10.62 -5.42 -0.20
C THR A 24 -11.01 -5.56 1.26
N SER A 25 -10.32 -6.45 1.99
CA SER A 25 -10.48 -6.57 3.44
C SER A 25 -9.46 -5.68 4.14
N LEU A 26 -9.95 -4.67 4.86
CA LEU A 26 -9.13 -3.71 5.58
C LEU A 26 -8.52 -4.30 6.86
N THR A 27 -8.95 -5.50 7.29
CA THR A 27 -8.47 -6.19 8.50
C THR A 27 -7.62 -7.42 8.18
N GLN A 28 -7.28 -7.65 6.91
CA GLN A 28 -6.65 -8.90 6.43
C GLN A 28 -5.28 -9.23 7.05
N ASP A 29 -4.58 -8.25 7.62
CA ASP A 29 -3.29 -8.44 8.30
C ASP A 29 -3.41 -8.50 9.83
N LEU A 30 -4.61 -8.27 10.37
CA LEU A 30 -4.83 -8.22 11.81
C LEU A 30 -5.24 -9.57 12.33
N SER A 31 -4.75 -9.94 13.52
CA SER A 31 -5.18 -11.18 14.14
C SER A 31 -6.70 -11.17 14.42
N PRO A 32 -7.36 -12.34 14.45
CA PRO A 32 -8.81 -12.43 14.71
C PRO A 32 -9.26 -11.80 16.03
N GLU A 33 -8.38 -11.66 17.01
CA GLU A 33 -8.68 -11.11 18.33
C GLU A 33 -8.53 -9.58 18.43
N GLN A 34 -7.85 -8.94 17.48
CA GLN A 34 -7.44 -7.54 17.58
C GLN A 34 -8.59 -6.57 17.22
N SER A 35 -8.64 -5.40 17.84
CA SER A 35 -9.41 -4.27 17.30
C SER A 35 -8.66 -3.60 16.13
N ALA A 36 -9.34 -2.76 15.35
CA ALA A 36 -8.74 -2.09 14.20
C ALA A 36 -8.97 -0.58 14.21
N ASP A 37 -7.89 0.19 14.29
CA ASP A 37 -7.88 1.62 14.01
C ASP A 37 -7.36 1.83 12.57
N ILE A 38 -8.21 2.34 11.69
CA ILE A 38 -7.98 2.38 10.24
C ILE A 38 -8.04 3.83 9.75
N LEU A 39 -7.02 4.26 9.01
CA LEU A 39 -7.00 5.53 8.29
C LEU A 39 -7.22 5.30 6.80
N LEU A 40 -8.30 5.84 6.25
CA LEU A 40 -8.65 5.77 4.84
C LEU A 40 -8.35 7.12 4.18
N LEU A 41 -7.33 7.16 3.31
CA LEU A 41 -6.88 8.37 2.62
C LEU A 41 -7.35 8.40 1.16
N GLU A 42 -8.34 9.25 0.88
CA GLU A 42 -9.02 9.39 -0.42
C GLU A 42 -9.54 8.05 -0.99
N CYS A 43 -9.90 7.14 -0.09
CA CYS A 43 -10.46 5.84 -0.44
C CYS A 43 -11.97 5.94 -0.60
N ARG A 44 -12.42 6.34 -1.81
CA ARG A 44 -13.85 6.54 -2.18
C ARG A 44 -14.60 5.24 -2.42
N ASN A 45 -14.51 4.29 -1.48
CA ASN A 45 -14.99 2.93 -1.67
C ASN A 45 -15.62 2.38 -0.38
N PRO A 46 -16.86 2.78 -0.03
CA PRO A 46 -17.56 2.22 1.13
C PRO A 46 -17.74 0.69 1.02
N GLN A 47 -17.61 0.11 -0.18
CA GLN A 47 -17.60 -1.33 -0.38
C GLN A 47 -16.42 -2.02 0.30
N HIS A 48 -15.27 -1.35 0.49
CA HIS A 48 -14.17 -1.89 1.31
C HIS A 48 -14.65 -2.14 2.73
N VAL A 49 -15.37 -1.19 3.33
CA VAL A 49 -15.92 -1.31 4.68
C VAL A 49 -16.99 -2.40 4.74
N LEU A 50 -17.97 -2.37 3.83
CA LEU A 50 -19.03 -3.38 3.78
C LEU A 50 -18.50 -4.81 3.55
N TYR A 51 -17.49 -4.96 2.68
CA TYR A 51 -16.83 -6.23 2.42
C TYR A 51 -16.05 -6.70 3.64
N THR A 52 -15.26 -5.81 4.26
CA THR A 52 -14.53 -6.11 5.50
C THR A 52 -15.49 -6.63 6.56
N LEU A 53 -16.56 -5.92 6.89
CA LEU A 53 -17.52 -6.34 7.92
C LEU A 53 -18.20 -7.69 7.61
N SER A 54 -18.52 -7.94 6.33
CA SER A 54 -19.18 -9.18 5.92
C SER A 54 -18.23 -10.37 5.84
N THR A 55 -16.92 -10.16 5.70
CA THR A 55 -15.93 -11.23 5.51
C THR A 55 -14.90 -11.34 6.65
N ASP A 56 -14.94 -10.45 7.64
CA ASP A 56 -13.95 -10.38 8.72
C ASP A 56 -13.80 -11.71 9.46
N VAL A 57 -12.56 -12.02 9.83
CA VAL A 57 -12.21 -13.17 10.67
C VAL A 57 -12.10 -12.66 12.10
N THR A 58 -12.93 -13.20 13.00
CA THR A 58 -12.98 -12.76 14.40
C THR A 58 -12.98 -13.95 15.35
N CYS A 59 -12.23 -13.84 16.45
CA CYS A 59 -12.28 -14.79 17.54
C CYS A 59 -12.36 -14.04 18.89
N PRO A 60 -13.44 -14.16 19.68
CA PRO A 60 -14.68 -14.91 19.43
C PRO A 60 -15.47 -14.41 18.19
N PRO A 61 -16.51 -15.14 17.71
CA PRO A 61 -17.27 -14.79 16.51
C PRO A 61 -18.26 -13.63 16.76
N THR A 62 -17.73 -12.51 17.23
CA THR A 62 -18.45 -11.25 17.47
C THR A 62 -17.90 -10.16 16.54
N PRO A 63 -18.71 -9.17 16.12
CA PRO A 63 -18.22 -8.07 15.30
C PRO A 63 -16.97 -7.41 15.91
N ARG A 64 -15.91 -7.28 15.11
CA ARG A 64 -14.65 -6.62 15.49
C ARG A 64 -14.92 -5.16 15.82
N LYS A 65 -14.23 -4.64 16.84
CA LYS A 65 -14.18 -3.19 17.10
C LYS A 65 -13.34 -2.50 16.04
N ILE A 66 -13.94 -1.60 15.26
CA ILE A 66 -13.32 -0.86 14.16
C ILE A 66 -13.58 0.64 14.32
N ASP A 67 -12.53 1.45 14.35
CA ASP A 67 -12.59 2.92 14.26
C ASP A 67 -11.95 3.36 12.93
N LEU A 68 -12.75 3.97 12.05
CA LEU A 68 -12.33 4.42 10.72
C LEU A 68 -12.22 5.94 10.67
N THR A 69 -11.05 6.45 10.36
CA THR A 69 -10.85 7.87 10.00
C THR A 69 -10.82 8.00 8.48
N CYS A 70 -11.85 8.62 7.90
CA CYS A 70 -12.06 8.77 6.47
C CYS A 70 -11.72 10.20 6.03
N CYS A 71 -10.74 10.33 5.14
CA CYS A 71 -10.29 11.58 4.56
C CYS A 71 -10.60 11.62 3.07
N ASP A 72 -11.27 12.67 2.59
CA ASP A 72 -11.36 12.94 1.15
C ASP A 72 -11.49 14.45 0.90
N PRO A 73 -10.80 15.03 -0.11
CA PRO A 73 -10.98 16.43 -0.45
C PRO A 73 -12.38 16.73 -1.01
N GLU A 74 -13.11 15.72 -1.48
CA GLU A 74 -14.44 15.85 -2.06
C GLU A 74 -15.52 15.58 -1.01
N ALA A 75 -16.06 16.65 -0.42
CA ALA A 75 -17.17 16.57 0.53
C ALA A 75 -18.39 15.82 -0.04
N ALA A 76 -18.63 15.90 -1.36
CA ALA A 76 -19.74 15.17 -1.98
C ALA A 76 -19.55 13.64 -1.96
N ALA A 77 -18.32 13.14 -1.99
CA ALA A 77 -18.04 11.71 -1.84
C ALA A 77 -18.37 11.25 -0.42
N LEU A 78 -17.88 11.98 0.59
CA LEU A 78 -18.15 11.68 2.00
C LEU A 78 -19.63 11.82 2.36
N ALA A 79 -20.32 12.81 1.78
CA ALA A 79 -21.76 13.00 1.97
C ALA A 79 -22.58 11.79 1.51
N ARG A 80 -22.17 11.14 0.40
CA ARG A 80 -22.81 9.92 -0.12
C ARG A 80 -22.57 8.72 0.78
N ASP A 81 -21.35 8.57 1.30
CA ASP A 81 -21.01 7.50 2.24
C ASP A 81 -21.81 7.62 3.55
N ILE A 82 -21.93 8.84 4.08
CA ILE A 82 -22.75 9.10 5.26
C ILE A 82 -24.23 8.79 4.99
N ILE A 83 -24.77 9.17 3.82
CA ILE A 83 -26.15 8.82 3.43
C ILE A 83 -26.35 7.29 3.43
N LEU A 84 -25.42 6.53 2.87
CA LEU A 84 -25.47 5.06 2.88
C LEU A 84 -25.60 4.51 4.30
N PHE A 85 -24.69 4.88 5.20
CA PHE A 85 -24.66 4.32 6.56
C PHE A 85 -25.81 4.84 7.45
N THR A 86 -26.25 6.09 7.27
CA THR A 86 -27.37 6.65 8.05
C THR A 86 -28.73 6.14 7.60
N LEU A 87 -28.92 5.84 6.30
CA LEU A 87 -30.11 5.13 5.82
C LEU A 87 -30.16 3.68 6.35
N LEU A 88 -29.00 3.01 6.45
CA LEU A 88 -28.91 1.67 7.05
C LEU A 88 -29.23 1.67 8.55
N GLU A 89 -28.79 2.71 9.27
CA GLU A 89 -29.10 2.93 10.69
C GLU A 89 -30.60 3.24 10.92
N ASP A 90 -31.30 3.76 9.90
CA ASP A 90 -32.75 3.98 9.90
C ASP A 90 -33.53 2.81 9.26
N ASP A 91 -32.90 1.63 9.17
CA ASP A 91 -33.50 0.37 8.72
C ASP A 91 -34.14 0.42 7.31
N VAL A 92 -33.63 1.32 6.45
CA VAL A 92 -34.07 1.40 5.05
C VAL A 92 -33.62 0.15 4.28
N SER A 93 -34.52 -0.37 3.45
CA SER A 93 -34.25 -1.55 2.60
C SER A 93 -33.00 -1.34 1.73
N PRO A 94 -32.05 -2.31 1.71
CA PRO A 94 -30.87 -2.26 0.84
C PRO A 94 -31.20 -2.01 -0.64
N ASN A 95 -32.38 -2.42 -1.13
CA ASN A 95 -32.76 -2.15 -2.52
C ASN A 95 -32.95 -0.66 -2.81
N HIS A 96 -33.58 0.10 -1.90
CA HIS A 96 -33.76 1.54 -2.07
C HIS A 96 -32.45 2.30 -1.89
N ILE A 97 -31.61 1.85 -0.96
CA ILE A 97 -30.27 2.43 -0.78
C ILE A 97 -29.41 2.20 -2.04
N TRP A 98 -29.49 1.01 -2.65
CA TRP A 98 -28.81 0.72 -3.90
C TRP A 98 -29.23 1.71 -5.02
N GLU A 99 -30.53 2.01 -5.16
CA GLU A 99 -31.01 3.00 -6.13
C GLU A 99 -30.35 4.37 -5.88
N ILE A 100 -30.39 4.85 -4.64
CA ILE A 100 -29.84 6.16 -4.24
C ILE A 100 -28.33 6.25 -4.52
N ILE A 101 -27.57 5.22 -4.16
CA ILE A 101 -26.11 5.25 -4.23
C ILE A 101 -25.60 4.96 -5.66
N TYR A 102 -26.25 4.10 -6.44
CA TYR A 102 -25.67 3.60 -7.69
C TYR A 102 -26.39 4.04 -8.96
N HIS A 103 -27.63 4.52 -8.94
CA HIS A 103 -28.36 4.87 -10.17
C HIS A 103 -28.18 6.35 -10.53
N LEU A 104 -27.94 6.62 -11.82
CA LEU A 104 -27.93 7.99 -12.36
C LEU A 104 -29.35 8.59 -12.39
N LYS A 105 -30.36 7.72 -12.55
CA LYS A 105 -31.78 8.08 -12.53
C LYS A 105 -32.51 7.31 -11.43
N LEU A 106 -33.27 8.02 -10.62
CA LEU A 106 -34.05 7.53 -9.49
C LEU A 106 -35.53 7.36 -9.85
N THR A 107 -36.18 6.48 -9.10
CA THR A 107 -37.64 6.44 -8.99
C THR A 107 -38.14 7.64 -8.15
N GLU A 108 -39.40 8.02 -8.30
CA GLU A 108 -40.02 9.06 -7.45
C GLU A 108 -39.87 8.77 -5.96
N HIS A 109 -40.03 7.49 -5.59
CA HIS A 109 -39.90 7.05 -4.20
C HIS A 109 -38.46 7.22 -3.69
N ALA A 110 -37.46 6.76 -4.45
CA ALA A 110 -36.06 6.87 -4.07
C ALA A 110 -35.60 8.34 -4.00
N LEU A 111 -36.08 9.19 -4.92
CA LEU A 111 -35.81 10.63 -4.86
C LEU A 111 -36.43 11.27 -3.61
N GLY A 112 -37.71 11.01 -3.32
CA GLY A 112 -38.38 11.52 -2.11
C GLY A 112 -37.68 11.09 -0.81
N LEU A 113 -37.20 9.84 -0.77
CA LEU A 113 -36.41 9.34 0.35
C LEU A 113 -35.08 10.09 0.48
N LEU A 114 -34.33 10.25 -0.61
CA LEU A 114 -33.07 10.99 -0.61
C LEU A 114 -33.24 12.44 -0.14
N ILE A 115 -34.26 13.15 -0.63
CA ILE A 115 -34.52 14.55 -0.27
C ILE A 115 -34.85 14.68 1.21
N SER A 116 -35.79 13.87 1.70
CA SER A 116 -36.22 13.94 3.11
C SER A 116 -35.08 13.57 4.06
N HIS A 117 -34.27 12.57 3.70
CA HIS A 117 -33.10 12.18 4.47
C HIS A 117 -31.99 13.24 4.43
N SER A 118 -31.71 13.83 3.27
CA SER A 118 -30.71 14.90 3.15
C SER A 118 -31.11 16.15 3.93
N ARG A 119 -32.40 16.50 3.94
CA ARG A 119 -32.93 17.60 4.78
C ARG A 119 -32.69 17.33 6.26
N LYS A 120 -33.02 16.13 6.73
CA LYS A 120 -32.75 15.68 8.11
C LYS A 120 -31.27 15.78 8.47
N LEU A 121 -30.37 15.29 7.61
CA LEU A 121 -28.92 15.40 7.84
C LEU A 121 -28.44 16.85 7.89
N SER A 122 -28.94 17.70 6.97
CA SER A 122 -28.62 19.13 6.93
C SER A 122 -29.06 19.89 8.19
N GLU A 123 -30.23 19.55 8.74
CA GLU A 123 -30.74 20.11 10.00
C GLU A 123 -29.90 19.67 11.20
N LEU A 124 -29.56 18.38 11.29
CA LEU A 124 -28.72 17.84 12.36
C LEU A 124 -27.28 18.36 12.32
N ALA A 125 -26.79 18.71 11.13
CA ALA A 125 -25.46 19.26 10.91
C ALA A 125 -25.36 20.78 11.19
N ALA A 126 -26.39 21.40 11.79
CA ALA A 126 -26.42 22.84 12.03
C ALA A 126 -25.24 23.35 12.87
N SER A 127 -24.77 22.55 13.83
CA SER A 127 -23.57 22.77 14.62
C SER A 127 -22.91 21.44 15.01
N PRO A 128 -21.60 21.43 15.34
CA PRO A 128 -20.95 20.25 15.88
C PRO A 128 -21.68 19.66 17.11
N GLU A 129 -22.20 20.51 18.00
CA GLU A 129 -22.96 20.12 19.18
C GLU A 129 -24.23 19.35 18.81
N THR A 130 -25.04 19.91 17.90
CA THR A 130 -26.27 19.27 17.42
C THR A 130 -25.99 17.93 16.76
N TRP A 131 -24.91 17.85 15.97
CA TRP A 131 -24.51 16.61 15.32
C TRP A 131 -24.12 15.54 16.35
N ARG A 132 -23.28 15.88 17.35
CA ARG A 132 -22.84 14.97 18.41
C ARG A 132 -24.00 14.41 19.22
N GLN A 133 -25.01 15.23 19.51
CA GLN A 133 -26.21 14.83 20.27
C GLN A 133 -27.21 14.02 19.45
N SER A 134 -27.07 14.00 18.12
CA SER A 134 -27.96 13.24 17.25
C SER A 134 -27.74 11.72 17.35
N LYS A 135 -28.73 10.94 16.88
CA LYS A 135 -28.62 9.48 16.73
C LYS A 135 -27.38 9.07 15.93
N TYR A 136 -27.07 9.79 14.85
CA TYR A 136 -25.93 9.48 13.98
C TYR A 136 -24.59 9.87 14.61
N GLY A 137 -24.57 10.93 15.41
CA GLY A 137 -23.40 11.38 16.17
C GLY A 137 -22.84 10.33 17.14
N SER A 138 -23.62 9.30 17.48
CA SER A 138 -23.15 8.18 18.30
C SER A 138 -22.01 7.38 17.65
N PHE A 139 -21.99 7.27 16.32
CA PHE A 139 -21.00 6.47 15.58
C PHE A 139 -20.37 7.16 14.37
N ILE A 140 -20.92 8.30 13.92
CA ILE A 140 -20.33 9.14 12.89
C ILE A 140 -19.84 10.43 13.55
N LYS A 141 -18.52 10.57 13.64
CA LYS A 141 -17.83 11.73 14.21
C LYS A 141 -17.27 12.61 13.11
N MET A 142 -17.01 13.86 13.45
CA MET A 142 -16.34 14.82 12.58
C MET A 142 -14.93 15.04 13.10
N VAL A 143 -13.96 15.10 12.21
CA VAL A 143 -12.57 15.44 12.57
C VAL A 143 -12.44 16.93 12.87
N ASP A 144 -13.18 17.78 12.14
CA ASP A 144 -13.27 19.20 12.38
C ASP A 144 -14.66 19.79 12.04
N ALA A 145 -14.93 20.99 12.57
CA ALA A 145 -16.21 21.68 12.34
C ALA A 145 -16.40 22.12 10.89
N ALA A 146 -15.31 22.48 10.20
CA ALA A 146 -15.35 22.90 8.80
C ALA A 146 -15.79 21.76 7.86
N SER A 147 -15.44 20.50 8.17
CA SER A 147 -15.91 19.33 7.42
C SER A 147 -17.41 19.15 7.57
N LEU A 148 -17.96 19.31 8.77
CA LEU A 148 -19.40 19.26 9.00
C LEU A 148 -20.13 20.34 8.19
N SER A 149 -19.57 21.56 8.15
CA SER A 149 -20.12 22.66 7.35
C SER A 149 -20.13 22.35 5.85
N ALA A 150 -19.04 21.79 5.32
CA ALA A 150 -18.96 21.38 3.91
C ALA A 150 -19.97 20.27 3.58
N LEU A 151 -20.10 19.26 4.45
CA LEU A 151 -21.08 18.19 4.30
C LEU A 151 -22.52 18.69 4.35
N ARG A 152 -22.82 19.58 5.30
CA ARG A 152 -24.13 20.22 5.42
C ARG A 152 -24.51 20.93 4.12
N HIS A 153 -23.59 21.71 3.55
CA HIS A 153 -23.83 22.42 2.28
C HIS A 153 -24.24 21.47 1.15
N ILE A 154 -23.56 20.33 1.01
CA ILE A 154 -23.91 19.32 0.01
C ILE A 154 -25.30 18.71 0.27
N TRP A 155 -25.62 18.33 1.52
CA TRP A 155 -26.93 17.79 1.85
C TRP A 155 -28.06 18.80 1.65
N THR A 156 -27.82 20.09 1.91
CA THR A 156 -28.75 21.17 1.58
C THR A 156 -29.03 21.19 0.08
N GLN A 157 -27.99 21.15 -0.76
CA GLN A 157 -28.15 21.11 -2.22
C GLN A 157 -28.95 19.88 -2.69
N TYR A 158 -28.75 18.71 -2.08
CA TYR A 158 -29.54 17.52 -2.40
C TYR A 158 -31.02 17.65 -1.99
N ALA A 159 -31.28 18.28 -0.85
CA ALA A 159 -32.63 18.50 -0.33
C ALA A 159 -33.42 19.54 -1.16
N GLU A 160 -32.75 20.57 -1.64
CA GLU A 160 -33.33 21.67 -2.44
C GLU A 160 -33.39 21.35 -3.94
N PHE A 161 -32.78 20.24 -4.38
CA PHE A 161 -32.72 19.86 -5.80
C PHE A 161 -34.08 19.91 -6.53
N PRO A 162 -35.23 19.46 -5.97
CA PRO A 162 -36.52 19.53 -6.66
C PRO A 162 -37.06 20.96 -6.84
N GLU A 163 -36.56 21.90 -6.06
CA GLU A 163 -36.99 23.30 -6.04
C GLU A 163 -36.21 24.14 -7.06
N LEU A 164 -35.25 23.52 -7.76
CA LEU A 164 -34.49 24.19 -8.80
C LEU A 164 -35.40 24.66 -9.95
N PRO A 165 -35.13 25.85 -10.50
CA PRO A 165 -35.78 26.28 -11.74
C PRO A 165 -35.63 25.26 -12.87
N PHE A 166 -36.68 25.13 -13.68
CA PHE A 166 -36.74 24.16 -14.79
C PHE A 166 -35.50 24.20 -15.71
N TYR A 167 -34.99 25.40 -16.03
CA TYR A 167 -33.82 25.55 -16.90
C TYR A 167 -32.53 24.90 -16.34
N ARG A 168 -32.36 24.85 -15.00
CA ARG A 168 -31.21 24.19 -14.36
C ARG A 168 -31.33 22.67 -14.45
N HIS A 169 -32.53 22.14 -14.21
CA HIS A 169 -32.81 20.71 -14.43
C HIS A 169 -32.58 20.30 -15.89
N GLU A 170 -33.09 21.10 -16.83
CA GLU A 170 -32.92 20.85 -18.26
C GLU A 170 -31.43 20.86 -18.66
N LYS A 171 -30.64 21.80 -18.11
CA LYS A 171 -29.19 21.87 -18.33
C LYS A 171 -28.51 20.58 -17.86
N LEU A 172 -28.74 20.14 -16.62
CA LEU A 172 -28.12 18.94 -16.06
C LEU A 172 -28.53 17.68 -16.84
N GLN A 173 -29.79 17.58 -17.26
CA GLN A 173 -30.27 16.47 -18.08
C GLN A 173 -29.56 16.44 -19.44
N LYS A 174 -29.39 17.59 -20.10
CA LYS A 174 -28.64 17.69 -21.37
C LYS A 174 -27.16 17.30 -21.20
N GLU A 175 -26.54 17.64 -20.08
CA GLU A 175 -25.17 17.24 -19.77
C GLU A 175 -25.03 15.71 -19.60
N LEU A 176 -25.96 15.07 -18.87
CA LEU A 176 -26.05 13.61 -18.79
C LEU A 176 -26.24 12.98 -20.18
N ASP A 177 -27.21 13.44 -20.97
CA ASP A 177 -27.51 12.86 -22.28
C ASP A 177 -26.29 12.98 -23.22
N LYS A 178 -25.59 14.11 -23.19
CA LYS A 178 -24.33 14.32 -23.92
C LYS A 178 -23.23 13.37 -23.46
N MET A 179 -23.09 13.16 -22.16
CA MET A 179 -22.11 12.23 -21.60
C MET A 179 -22.44 10.78 -21.97
N SER A 180 -23.68 10.33 -21.77
CA SER A 180 -24.16 9.01 -22.20
C SER A 180 -23.92 8.78 -23.69
N GLY A 181 -24.22 9.76 -24.55
CA GLY A 181 -23.98 9.66 -25.99
C GLY A 181 -22.50 9.42 -26.33
N ARG A 182 -21.57 10.12 -25.66
CA ARG A 182 -20.12 9.92 -25.83
C ARG A 182 -19.66 8.54 -25.38
N ILE A 183 -20.13 8.08 -24.22
CA ILE A 183 -19.74 6.78 -23.65
C ILE A 183 -20.26 5.64 -24.52
N LEU A 184 -21.50 5.72 -24.98
CA LEU A 184 -22.08 4.72 -25.88
C LEU A 184 -21.41 4.71 -27.26
N ALA A 185 -20.97 5.87 -27.77
CA ALA A 185 -20.16 5.92 -28.98
C ALA A 185 -18.81 5.22 -28.80
N LYS A 186 -18.14 5.39 -27.65
CA LYS A 186 -16.91 4.66 -27.30
C LYS A 186 -17.16 3.15 -27.17
N ALA A 187 -18.23 2.75 -26.50
CA ALA A 187 -18.60 1.33 -26.33
C ALA A 187 -18.90 0.63 -27.67
N LYS A 188 -19.43 1.35 -28.67
CA LYS A 188 -19.57 0.82 -30.04
C LYS A 188 -18.23 0.58 -30.74
N GLY A 189 -17.17 1.27 -30.32
CA GLY A 189 -15.82 1.14 -30.87
C GLY A 189 -15.00 -0.01 -30.29
N GLY A 190 -15.47 -0.70 -29.24
CA GLY A 190 -14.80 -1.83 -28.62
C GLY A 190 -15.21 -2.07 -27.16
N VAL A 191 -14.76 -3.18 -26.58
CA VAL A 191 -14.96 -3.50 -25.15
C VAL A 191 -13.91 -2.83 -24.29
N ASN A 192 -14.30 -2.40 -23.08
CA ASN A 192 -13.37 -1.94 -22.06
C ASN A 192 -13.05 -3.10 -21.10
N PRO A 193 -11.87 -3.73 -21.21
CA PRO A 193 -11.54 -4.90 -20.39
C PRO A 193 -11.29 -4.52 -18.91
N HIS A 194 -11.05 -3.24 -18.60
CA HIS A 194 -10.86 -2.78 -17.22
C HIS A 194 -12.11 -2.94 -16.35
N LEU A 195 -13.32 -2.91 -16.94
CA LEU A 195 -14.57 -3.06 -16.19
C LEU A 195 -14.74 -4.46 -15.59
N SER A 196 -14.03 -5.46 -16.10
CA SER A 196 -14.16 -6.87 -15.69
C SER A 196 -12.97 -7.37 -14.87
N GLN A 197 -12.06 -6.49 -14.42
CA GLN A 197 -10.89 -6.89 -13.61
C GLN A 197 -11.29 -7.59 -12.31
N SER A 198 -12.41 -7.20 -11.69
CA SER A 198 -12.92 -7.83 -10.47
C SER A 198 -13.47 -9.26 -10.68
N ALA A 199 -13.49 -9.75 -11.92
CA ALA A 199 -13.73 -11.16 -12.23
C ALA A 199 -12.47 -12.03 -12.13
N ALA A 200 -11.30 -11.41 -11.89
CA ALA A 200 -10.03 -12.07 -11.61
C ALA A 200 -9.72 -13.18 -12.63
N GLY A 201 -9.62 -14.43 -12.17
CA GLY A 201 -9.36 -15.59 -13.02
C GLY A 201 -10.32 -15.81 -14.19
N MET A 202 -11.59 -15.41 -14.02
CA MET A 202 -12.66 -15.60 -15.00
C MET A 202 -12.93 -14.33 -15.82
N TRP A 203 -11.98 -13.38 -15.85
CA TRP A 203 -12.18 -12.09 -16.49
C TRP A 203 -12.55 -12.17 -17.97
N GLN A 204 -11.99 -13.14 -18.72
CA GLN A 204 -12.25 -13.29 -20.16
C GLN A 204 -13.73 -13.55 -20.45
N ASP A 205 -14.35 -14.44 -19.68
CA ASP A 205 -15.77 -14.76 -19.79
C ASP A 205 -16.65 -13.60 -19.28
N ALA A 206 -16.10 -12.72 -18.43
CA ALA A 206 -16.79 -11.57 -17.88
C ALA A 206 -16.71 -10.31 -18.76
N VAL A 207 -15.78 -10.20 -19.73
CA VAL A 207 -15.57 -8.96 -20.50
C VAL A 207 -16.84 -8.54 -21.22
N GLN A 208 -17.39 -9.38 -22.09
CA GLN A 208 -18.56 -9.02 -22.88
C GLN A 208 -19.81 -8.79 -22.00
N PRO A 209 -20.20 -9.71 -21.09
CA PRO A 209 -21.41 -9.52 -20.30
C PRO A 209 -21.38 -8.27 -19.41
N VAL A 210 -20.22 -7.93 -18.82
CA VAL A 210 -20.09 -6.72 -18.00
C VAL A 210 -20.15 -5.46 -18.86
N ASN A 211 -19.54 -5.46 -20.05
CA ASN A 211 -19.62 -4.32 -20.97
C ASN A 211 -21.05 -4.09 -21.49
N ASP A 212 -21.82 -5.17 -21.69
CA ASP A 212 -23.25 -5.06 -22.04
C ASP A 212 -24.05 -4.43 -20.88
N GLN A 213 -23.77 -4.84 -19.64
CA GLN A 213 -24.39 -4.25 -18.44
C GLN A 213 -23.98 -2.78 -18.23
N PHE A 214 -22.73 -2.43 -18.53
CA PHE A 214 -22.24 -1.06 -18.52
C PHE A 214 -22.96 -0.20 -19.57
N SER A 215 -23.10 -0.70 -20.79
CA SER A 215 -23.83 -0.02 -21.85
C SER A 215 -25.30 0.18 -21.47
N HIS A 216 -25.94 -0.86 -20.94
CA HIS A 216 -27.31 -0.79 -20.41
C HIS A 216 -27.44 0.30 -19.33
N TYR A 217 -26.49 0.36 -18.39
CA TYR A 217 -26.48 1.36 -17.33
C TYR A 217 -26.44 2.79 -17.87
N TRP A 218 -25.61 3.08 -18.86
CA TRP A 218 -25.50 4.42 -19.46
C TRP A 218 -26.67 4.78 -20.39
N VAL A 219 -27.34 3.80 -21.00
CA VAL A 219 -28.57 4.01 -21.76
C VAL A 219 -29.74 4.39 -20.84
N HIS A 220 -29.93 3.64 -19.75
CA HIS A 220 -31.13 3.75 -18.93
C HIS A 220 -30.94 4.57 -17.65
N GLY A 221 -29.69 4.83 -17.25
CA GLY A 221 -29.34 5.48 -15.98
C GLY A 221 -29.58 4.60 -14.74
N THR A 222 -29.82 3.30 -14.92
CA THR A 222 -30.15 2.36 -13.83
C THR A 222 -29.58 0.98 -14.11
N THR A 223 -29.38 0.20 -13.04
CA THR A 223 -28.97 -1.20 -13.11
C THR A 223 -30.17 -2.17 -13.16
N ALA A 224 -31.41 -1.67 -13.22
CA ALA A 224 -32.62 -2.48 -13.31
C ALA A 224 -32.84 -2.97 -14.74
N THR A 225 -33.15 -4.26 -14.94
CA THR A 225 -33.36 -4.85 -16.28
C THR A 225 -34.83 -5.05 -16.65
N ALA A 226 -35.74 -4.99 -15.67
CA ALA A 226 -37.17 -5.14 -15.93
C ALA A 226 -37.76 -3.84 -16.52
N ASN A 227 -38.43 -3.94 -17.67
CA ASN A 227 -39.05 -2.78 -18.35
C ASN A 227 -39.95 -1.93 -17.43
N LYS A 228 -40.68 -2.56 -16.50
CA LYS A 228 -41.54 -1.87 -15.54
C LYS A 228 -40.73 -1.01 -14.55
N GLU A 229 -39.54 -1.45 -14.16
CA GLU A 229 -38.65 -0.72 -13.25
C GLU A 229 -37.89 0.38 -13.99
N ILE A 230 -37.38 0.10 -15.19
CA ILE A 230 -36.72 1.09 -16.06
C ILE A 230 -37.64 2.29 -16.31
N LYS A 231 -38.92 2.05 -16.65
CA LYS A 231 -39.90 3.12 -16.90
C LYS A 231 -40.20 3.99 -15.67
N LYS A 232 -39.87 3.53 -14.46
CA LYS A 232 -40.05 4.30 -13.21
C LYS A 232 -38.83 5.18 -12.89
N ALA A 233 -37.65 4.83 -13.39
CA ALA A 233 -36.40 5.55 -13.11
C ALA A 233 -36.22 6.73 -14.08
N THR A 234 -36.94 7.82 -13.81
CA THR A 234 -36.99 8.99 -14.73
C THR A 234 -36.36 10.25 -14.14
N ARG A 235 -36.13 10.31 -12.83
CA ARG A 235 -35.65 11.52 -12.14
C ARG A 235 -34.14 11.53 -12.03
N LEU A 236 -33.48 12.64 -12.33
CA LEU A 236 -32.03 12.75 -12.19
C LEU A 236 -31.61 12.62 -10.72
N ASN A 237 -30.54 11.87 -10.45
CA ASN A 237 -30.00 11.72 -9.10
C ASN A 237 -29.10 12.92 -8.72
N PRO A 238 -29.47 13.74 -7.72
CA PRO A 238 -28.68 14.92 -7.35
C PRO A 238 -27.30 14.57 -6.80
N THR A 239 -27.09 13.37 -6.28
CA THR A 239 -25.77 12.94 -5.74
C THR A 239 -24.67 12.85 -6.80
N PHE A 240 -25.02 12.93 -8.10
CA PHE A 240 -24.07 12.97 -9.22
C PHE A 240 -23.89 14.37 -9.81
N CYS A 241 -24.62 15.38 -9.31
CA CYS A 241 -24.70 16.72 -9.89
C CYS A 241 -23.92 17.79 -9.11
N TYR A 242 -23.53 17.50 -7.87
CA TYR A 242 -22.79 18.41 -6.99
C TYR A 242 -21.47 17.80 -6.55
N SER A 243 -20.43 18.63 -6.54
CA SER A 243 -19.06 18.29 -6.12
C SER A 243 -18.36 19.56 -5.64
N ALA A 244 -17.10 19.45 -5.19
CA ALA A 244 -16.23 20.60 -4.89
C ALA A 244 -16.07 21.55 -6.08
N HIS A 245 -16.39 21.07 -7.28
CA HIS A 245 -16.38 21.86 -8.49
C HIS A 245 -17.71 22.57 -8.76
N GLY A 246 -18.76 22.44 -7.94
CA GLY A 246 -20.07 23.09 -8.14
C GLY A 246 -21.07 22.25 -8.94
N GLU A 247 -22.16 22.88 -9.40
CA GLU A 247 -23.27 22.20 -10.09
C GLU A 247 -22.94 21.88 -11.56
N ALA A 248 -22.76 20.59 -11.87
CA ALA A 248 -22.62 20.04 -13.21
C ALA A 248 -22.76 18.51 -13.20
N PHE A 249 -23.26 17.93 -14.29
CA PHE A 249 -23.15 16.49 -14.53
C PHE A 249 -21.81 16.18 -15.23
N ASN A 250 -20.72 16.17 -14.45
CA ASN A 250 -19.36 15.91 -14.95
C ASN A 250 -18.66 14.83 -14.13
N ILE A 251 -19.03 13.57 -14.38
CA ILE A 251 -18.50 12.41 -13.67
C ILE A 251 -17.49 11.63 -14.53
N ASP A 252 -16.71 10.76 -13.90
CA ASP A 252 -15.79 9.86 -14.61
C ASP A 252 -16.55 8.95 -15.59
N GLU A 253 -15.98 8.74 -16.78
CA GLU A 253 -16.58 7.94 -17.84
C GLU A 253 -16.70 6.44 -17.48
N ILE A 254 -15.92 5.94 -16.52
CA ILE A 254 -16.01 4.55 -16.05
C ILE A 254 -16.95 4.36 -14.85
N VAL A 255 -17.76 5.37 -14.49
CA VAL A 255 -18.75 5.25 -13.41
C VAL A 255 -19.71 4.10 -13.71
N PHE A 256 -19.59 3.07 -12.88
CA PHE A 256 -20.38 1.84 -12.87
C PHE A 256 -20.13 1.15 -11.52
N PRO A 257 -21.04 0.29 -11.00
CA PRO A 257 -20.81 -0.48 -9.77
C PRO A 257 -19.70 -1.55 -9.87
N VAL A 258 -18.50 -1.19 -10.32
CA VAL A 258 -17.30 -2.06 -10.42
C VAL A 258 -16.67 -2.40 -9.08
N GLY A 259 -17.06 -1.72 -7.99
CA GLY A 259 -16.51 -1.93 -6.65
C GLY A 259 -16.81 -3.27 -5.98
N TYR A 260 -17.44 -4.21 -6.70
CA TYR A 260 -17.82 -5.54 -6.23
C TYR A 260 -17.08 -6.63 -7.00
N HIS A 261 -17.00 -7.82 -6.42
CA HIS A 261 -16.33 -8.94 -7.07
C HIS A 261 -17.24 -9.62 -8.09
N PHE A 262 -16.86 -9.60 -9.37
CA PHE A 262 -17.63 -10.24 -10.43
C PHE A 262 -17.27 -11.71 -10.64
N ALA A 263 -16.18 -12.19 -10.04
CA ALA A 263 -15.71 -13.58 -10.22
C ALA A 263 -16.79 -14.64 -9.90
N PRO A 264 -17.61 -14.49 -8.83
CA PRO A 264 -18.67 -15.46 -8.53
C PRO A 264 -19.78 -15.53 -9.59
N ALA A 265 -19.95 -14.51 -10.43
CA ALA A 265 -20.95 -14.53 -11.51
C ALA A 265 -20.48 -15.35 -12.72
N SER A 266 -19.17 -15.44 -12.93
CA SER A 266 -18.57 -16.16 -14.07
C SER A 266 -18.00 -17.52 -13.69
N THR A 267 -18.01 -17.88 -12.40
CA THR A 267 -17.48 -19.16 -11.90
C THR A 267 -18.62 -20.13 -11.59
N PRO A 268 -18.53 -21.43 -11.93
CA PRO A 268 -19.49 -22.42 -11.46
C PRO A 268 -19.34 -22.62 -9.94
N LEU A 269 -20.41 -22.43 -9.17
CA LEU A 269 -20.39 -22.50 -7.71
C LEU A 269 -21.33 -23.57 -7.18
N VAL A 270 -20.88 -24.29 -6.14
CA VAL A 270 -21.74 -25.12 -5.29
C VAL A 270 -22.50 -24.24 -4.30
N PHE A 271 -21.80 -23.25 -3.76
CA PHE A 271 -22.28 -22.41 -2.68
C PHE A 271 -21.65 -21.02 -2.76
N ASP A 272 -22.44 -19.99 -2.43
CA ASP A 272 -22.00 -18.61 -2.32
C ASP A 272 -22.67 -17.95 -1.10
N PRO A 273 -21.88 -17.53 -0.09
CA PRO A 273 -22.38 -16.83 1.10
C PRO A 273 -23.13 -15.53 0.80
N ALA A 274 -22.80 -14.84 -0.30
CA ALA A 274 -23.44 -13.56 -0.64
C ALA A 274 -24.88 -13.75 -1.14
N GLY A 275 -25.18 -14.89 -1.74
CA GLY A 275 -26.53 -15.21 -2.23
C GLY A 275 -26.54 -16.20 -3.40
N PRO A 276 -27.73 -16.48 -3.97
CA PRO A 276 -27.92 -17.52 -5.00
C PRO A 276 -27.00 -17.38 -6.22
N ALA A 277 -26.66 -18.50 -6.85
CA ALA A 277 -25.91 -18.55 -8.09
C ALA A 277 -26.61 -17.75 -9.20
N THR A 278 -25.84 -16.96 -9.96
CA THR A 278 -26.33 -16.13 -11.06
C THR A 278 -25.17 -15.87 -12.01
N ASN A 279 -25.45 -15.75 -13.31
CA ASN A 279 -24.49 -15.36 -14.34
C ASN A 279 -24.41 -13.83 -14.55
N SER A 280 -25.16 -13.05 -13.76
CA SER A 280 -25.18 -11.60 -13.85
C SER A 280 -24.24 -10.99 -12.79
N ALA A 281 -23.18 -10.33 -13.26
CA ALA A 281 -22.25 -9.59 -12.41
C ALA A 281 -22.99 -8.55 -11.54
N MET A 282 -23.94 -7.82 -12.11
CA MET A 282 -24.74 -6.85 -11.39
C MET A 282 -25.69 -7.45 -10.34
N THR A 283 -26.30 -8.60 -10.62
CA THR A 283 -27.11 -9.31 -9.61
C THR A 283 -26.23 -9.77 -8.46
N LYS A 284 -25.02 -10.24 -8.75
CA LYS A 284 -24.04 -10.65 -7.75
C LYS A 284 -23.53 -9.47 -6.92
N ALA A 285 -23.30 -8.31 -7.53
CA ALA A 285 -22.96 -7.08 -6.83
C ALA A 285 -24.04 -6.66 -5.82
N LYS A 286 -25.33 -6.72 -6.20
CA LYS A 286 -26.45 -6.45 -5.30
C LYS A 286 -26.53 -7.43 -4.12
N GLN A 287 -26.22 -8.71 -4.36
CA GLN A 287 -26.15 -9.73 -3.30
C GLN A 287 -25.03 -9.42 -2.30
N GLN A 288 -23.83 -9.09 -2.79
CA GLN A 288 -22.70 -8.67 -1.94
C GLN A 288 -23.02 -7.40 -1.16
N PHE A 289 -23.64 -6.40 -1.79
CA PHE A 289 -24.09 -5.19 -1.11
C PHE A 289 -25.05 -5.51 0.02
N LYS A 290 -26.06 -6.35 -0.23
CA LYS A 290 -27.02 -6.77 0.79
C LYS A 290 -26.33 -7.47 1.97
N ALA A 291 -25.38 -8.38 1.70
CA ALA A 291 -24.60 -9.05 2.75
C ALA A 291 -23.80 -8.05 3.59
N GLY A 292 -23.16 -7.07 2.94
CA GLY A 292 -22.46 -5.98 3.60
C GLY A 292 -23.36 -5.10 4.47
N CYS A 293 -24.55 -4.73 3.97
CA CYS A 293 -25.54 -3.95 4.71
C CYS A 293 -25.97 -4.67 6.00
N LEU A 294 -26.22 -5.98 5.93
CA LEU A 294 -26.59 -6.79 7.10
C LEU A 294 -25.44 -6.88 8.11
N ALA A 295 -24.20 -7.03 7.64
CA ALA A 295 -23.01 -7.06 8.49
C ALA A 295 -22.77 -5.70 9.19
N PHE A 296 -22.99 -4.60 8.48
CA PHE A 296 -22.97 -3.25 9.07
C PHE A 296 -24.01 -3.12 10.18
N GLN A 297 -25.26 -3.50 9.92
CA GLN A 297 -26.33 -3.44 10.93
C GLN A 297 -26.02 -4.31 12.16
N ALA A 298 -25.42 -5.49 11.97
CA ALA A 298 -24.95 -6.34 13.07
C ALA A 298 -23.84 -5.64 13.89
N SER A 299 -22.89 -4.99 13.21
CA SER A 299 -21.79 -4.26 13.85
C SER A 299 -22.28 -3.04 14.62
N ARG A 300 -23.31 -2.34 14.10
CA ARG A 300 -24.01 -1.25 14.79
C ARG A 300 -24.73 -1.72 16.04
N LYS A 301 -25.49 -2.82 15.98
CA LYS A 301 -26.14 -3.43 17.15
C LYS A 301 -25.11 -3.81 18.24
N ALA A 302 -23.92 -4.24 17.83
CA ALA A 302 -22.80 -4.55 18.73
C ALA A 302 -22.00 -3.31 19.21
N SER A 303 -22.36 -2.09 18.79
CA SER A 303 -21.61 -0.85 19.05
C SER A 303 -20.10 -0.97 18.73
N SER A 304 -19.81 -1.67 17.63
CA SER A 304 -18.44 -2.09 17.28
C SER A 304 -17.81 -1.25 16.17
N ILE A 305 -18.55 -0.33 15.54
CA ILE A 305 -18.04 0.50 14.44
C ILE A 305 -18.21 2.00 14.70
N VAL A 306 -17.14 2.75 14.44
CA VAL A 306 -17.08 4.23 14.49
C VAL A 306 -16.48 4.74 13.17
N PHE A 307 -17.04 5.82 12.63
CA PHE A 307 -16.49 6.58 11.51
C PHE A 307 -16.13 7.99 11.96
N ARG A 308 -15.06 8.55 11.42
CA ARG A 308 -14.61 9.93 11.62
C ARG A 308 -14.35 10.56 10.27
N TYR A 309 -15.13 11.55 9.87
CA TYR A 309 -15.02 12.15 8.54
C TYR A 309 -14.24 13.47 8.57
N PHE A 310 -13.33 13.61 7.60
CA PHE A 310 -12.57 14.81 7.31
C PHE A 310 -12.67 15.15 5.82
N ALA A 311 -13.19 16.34 5.51
CA ALA A 311 -13.20 16.90 4.16
C ALA A 311 -11.97 17.80 3.98
N GLY A 312 -10.96 17.29 3.26
CA GLY A 312 -9.69 17.97 3.01
C GLY A 312 -8.61 17.06 2.42
N ASP A 313 -7.41 17.59 2.25
CA ASP A 313 -6.24 16.93 1.66
C ASP A 313 -5.63 15.89 2.61
N ALA A 314 -5.34 14.70 2.08
CA ALA A 314 -4.81 13.58 2.84
C ALA A 314 -3.40 13.81 3.40
N ILE A 315 -2.52 14.47 2.65
CA ILE A 315 -1.16 14.77 3.11
C ILE A 315 -1.22 15.79 4.24
N MET A 316 -2.06 16.81 4.12
CA MET A 316 -2.22 17.83 5.17
C MET A 316 -2.83 17.25 6.45
N LEU A 317 -3.84 16.37 6.33
CA LEU A 317 -4.39 15.67 7.49
C LEU A 317 -3.32 14.83 8.20
N CYS A 318 -2.52 14.06 7.44
CA CYS A 318 -1.47 13.25 8.03
C CYS A 318 -0.43 14.11 8.78
N CYS A 319 -0.02 15.24 8.19
CA CYS A 319 0.85 16.22 8.85
C CYS A 319 0.22 16.77 10.13
N ALA A 320 -1.06 17.16 10.09
CA ALA A 320 -1.79 17.68 11.25
C ALA A 320 -1.86 16.65 12.38
N LEU A 321 -2.23 15.39 12.08
CA LEU A 321 -2.27 14.30 13.07
C LEU A 321 -0.88 14.04 13.67
N ALA A 322 0.17 14.03 12.85
CA ALA A 322 1.54 13.82 13.32
C ALA A 322 2.05 14.98 14.19
N LEU A 323 1.67 16.23 13.88
CA LEU A 323 1.97 17.40 14.69
C LEU A 323 1.19 17.38 16.00
N TYR A 324 -0.09 17.04 15.96
CA TYR A 324 -0.92 16.90 17.16
C TYR A 324 -0.33 15.84 18.10
N LYS A 325 0.03 14.66 17.59
CA LYS A 325 0.69 13.60 18.38
C LYS A 325 1.97 14.06 19.07
N LYS A 326 2.69 15.02 18.50
CA LYS A 326 3.93 15.58 19.07
C LYS A 326 3.70 16.73 20.04
N THR A 327 2.72 17.58 19.78
CA THR A 327 2.53 18.87 20.47
C THR A 327 1.36 18.87 21.44
N ASN A 328 0.45 17.90 21.32
CA ASN A 328 -0.85 17.84 21.98
C ASN A 328 -1.71 19.11 21.75
N ASN A 329 -1.43 19.87 20.68
CA ASN A 329 -2.16 21.08 20.32
C ASN A 329 -3.08 20.80 19.11
N PRO A 330 -4.41 20.91 19.25
CA PRO A 330 -5.34 20.68 18.15
C PRO A 330 -5.23 21.72 17.02
N GLN A 331 -4.71 22.91 17.31
CA GLN A 331 -4.46 23.97 16.34
C GLN A 331 -3.05 23.82 15.74
N THR A 332 -2.96 22.94 14.75
CA THR A 332 -1.67 22.51 14.17
C THR A 332 -1.06 23.54 13.21
N GLY A 333 -1.86 24.48 12.69
CA GLY A 333 -1.43 25.45 11.69
C GLY A 333 -1.23 24.84 10.29
N GLU A 334 -1.75 23.64 10.02
CA GLU A 334 -1.80 23.05 8.69
C GLU A 334 -3.06 23.51 7.93
N PHE A 335 -2.94 23.66 6.61
CA PHE A 335 -4.04 24.05 5.72
C PHE A 335 -4.90 22.85 5.35
N LYS A 336 -6.20 23.04 5.13
CA LYS A 336 -7.09 21.97 4.67
C LYS A 336 -6.73 21.42 3.31
N SER A 337 -6.27 22.26 2.39
CA SER A 337 -5.86 21.84 1.05
C SER A 337 -4.88 22.85 0.45
N HIS A 338 -4.32 22.52 -0.71
CA HIS A 338 -3.38 23.40 -1.42
C HIS A 338 -4.01 24.69 -1.97
N TRP A 339 -5.34 24.74 -2.08
CA TRP A 339 -6.11 25.80 -2.73
C TRP A 339 -7.06 26.55 -1.78
N GLN A 340 -6.96 26.30 -0.46
CA GLN A 340 -7.81 26.86 0.58
C GLN A 340 -6.98 27.42 1.73
N ALA A 341 -7.33 28.61 2.20
CA ALA A 341 -6.69 29.23 3.36
C ALA A 341 -7.17 28.65 4.71
N THR A 342 -8.26 27.88 4.70
CA THR A 342 -8.89 27.32 5.90
C THR A 342 -7.93 26.40 6.67
N PRO A 343 -7.68 26.66 7.97
CA PRO A 343 -6.84 25.80 8.81
C PRO A 343 -7.53 24.50 9.21
N ILE A 344 -6.74 23.47 9.51
CA ILE A 344 -7.19 22.23 10.16
C ILE A 344 -7.23 22.44 11.68
N ASP A 345 -8.43 22.31 12.26
CA ASP A 345 -8.66 22.37 13.71
C ASP A 345 -9.15 21.01 14.22
N LEU A 346 -8.29 20.29 14.93
CA LEU A 346 -8.57 18.95 15.43
C LEU A 346 -9.39 18.95 16.73
N THR A 347 -9.93 20.09 17.19
CA THR A 347 -10.67 20.15 18.46
C THR A 347 -11.83 19.14 18.51
N GLU A 348 -12.60 19.00 17.43
CA GLU A 348 -13.69 18.01 17.33
C GLU A 348 -13.19 16.56 17.40
N HIS A 349 -12.04 16.29 16.79
CA HIS A 349 -11.36 14.99 16.87
C HIS A 349 -10.95 14.66 18.31
N VAL A 350 -10.39 15.64 19.03
CA VAL A 350 -9.85 15.47 20.39
C VAL A 350 -10.96 15.26 21.43
N ILE A 351 -12.04 16.02 21.36
CA ILE A 351 -13.16 15.92 22.34
C ILE A 351 -14.10 14.75 22.05
N SER A 352 -13.82 13.96 21.00
CA SER A 352 -14.67 12.87 20.55
C SER A 352 -14.74 11.73 21.55
N SER A 353 -15.90 11.06 21.62
CA SER A 353 -16.10 9.85 22.41
C SER A 353 -16.65 8.72 21.52
N PRO A 354 -15.98 7.55 21.43
CA PRO A 354 -14.72 7.20 22.09
C PRO A 354 -13.54 8.08 21.61
N SER A 355 -12.46 8.13 22.39
CA SER A 355 -11.25 8.90 22.06
C SER A 355 -10.76 8.54 20.67
N ALA A 356 -10.39 9.56 19.90
CA ALA A 356 -9.92 9.34 18.55
C ALA A 356 -8.51 8.73 18.52
N PRO A 357 -8.23 7.84 17.55
CA PRO A 357 -6.88 7.30 17.38
C PRO A 357 -5.92 8.39 16.91
N ASP A 358 -4.70 8.36 17.44
CA ASP A 358 -3.54 9.15 17.00
C ASP A 358 -2.52 8.32 16.18
N SER A 359 -2.78 7.02 16.11
CA SER A 359 -1.94 6.00 15.49
C SER A 359 -2.82 4.86 14.99
N PHE A 360 -2.46 4.27 13.85
CA PHE A 360 -3.32 3.34 13.12
C PHE A 360 -2.67 1.97 12.93
N ASP A 361 -3.52 0.94 12.93
CA ASP A 361 -3.16 -0.42 12.53
C ASP A 361 -3.02 -0.50 11.01
N VAL A 362 -3.91 0.17 10.28
CA VAL A 362 -3.95 0.14 8.82
C VAL A 362 -4.09 1.55 8.27
N ILE A 363 -3.22 1.90 7.31
CA ILE A 363 -3.37 3.12 6.50
C ILE A 363 -3.61 2.67 5.06
N GLU A 364 -4.81 2.91 4.54
CA GLU A 364 -5.19 2.61 3.16
C GLU A 364 -5.11 3.87 2.31
N CYS A 365 -4.28 3.84 1.26
CA CYS A 365 -4.12 4.96 0.34
C CYS A 365 -4.71 4.71 -1.05
N SER A 366 -5.13 3.47 -1.38
CA SER A 366 -5.60 3.09 -2.72
C SER A 366 -4.64 3.63 -3.81
N THR A 367 -5.15 4.20 -4.89
CA THR A 367 -4.41 4.79 -6.01
C THR A 367 -3.90 6.22 -5.76
N LEU A 368 -4.01 6.74 -4.52
CA LEU A 368 -3.54 8.09 -4.17
C LEU A 368 -2.04 8.30 -4.48
N SER A 369 -1.23 7.23 -4.41
CA SER A 369 0.21 7.26 -4.74
C SER A 369 0.51 7.76 -6.16
N ILE A 370 -0.46 7.63 -7.07
CA ILE A 370 -0.37 8.11 -8.46
C ILE A 370 -0.58 9.63 -8.53
N ARG A 371 -1.36 10.22 -7.63
CA ARG A 371 -1.67 11.68 -7.64
C ARG A 371 -0.71 12.49 -6.79
N VAL A 372 -0.37 12.00 -5.60
CA VAL A 372 0.44 12.75 -4.63
C VAL A 372 1.88 12.23 -4.52
N GLY A 373 2.22 11.15 -5.23
CA GLY A 373 3.54 10.51 -5.18
C GLY A 373 3.67 9.50 -4.05
N LEU A 374 4.26 8.34 -4.37
CA LEU A 374 4.49 7.23 -3.43
C LEU A 374 5.26 7.69 -2.18
N PHE A 375 6.40 8.34 -2.38
CA PHE A 375 7.30 8.70 -1.28
C PHE A 375 6.66 9.67 -0.27
N ASN A 376 5.86 10.64 -0.74
CA ASN A 376 5.15 11.57 0.14
C ASN A 376 4.23 10.83 1.10
N LEU A 377 3.48 9.84 0.61
CA LEU A 377 2.59 9.01 1.44
C LEU A 377 3.37 8.20 2.47
N LEU A 378 4.49 7.59 2.07
CA LEU A 378 5.33 6.83 3.01
C LEU A 378 5.90 7.74 4.10
N LEU A 379 6.35 8.94 3.73
CA LEU A 379 6.96 9.91 4.64
C LEU A 379 5.97 10.43 5.69
N VAL A 380 4.75 10.80 5.29
CA VAL A 380 3.74 11.32 6.23
C VAL A 380 2.96 10.21 6.94
N GLY A 381 2.86 9.01 6.34
CA GLY A 381 2.17 7.87 6.92
C GLY A 381 2.98 7.12 7.96
N GLN A 382 4.32 7.01 7.81
CA GLN A 382 5.16 6.26 8.75
C GLN A 382 4.98 6.66 10.22
N PRO A 383 4.96 7.96 10.60
CA PRO A 383 4.80 8.39 11.99
C PRO A 383 3.44 8.04 12.62
N LEU A 384 2.44 7.77 11.79
CA LEU A 384 1.07 7.45 12.19
C LEU A 384 0.83 5.95 12.35
N LEU A 385 1.77 5.09 11.98
CA LEU A 385 1.63 3.65 12.23
C LEU A 385 1.85 3.32 13.71
N LYS A 386 1.03 2.42 14.25
CA LYS A 386 1.26 1.83 15.59
C LYS A 386 2.59 1.11 15.63
N LYS A 387 3.30 1.19 16.76
CA LYS A 387 4.61 0.55 16.92
C LYS A 387 4.45 -0.90 17.41
N ASN A 388 5.38 -1.77 17.02
CA ASN A 388 5.53 -3.11 17.57
C ASN A 388 5.87 -3.04 19.09
N PRO A 389 5.36 -3.94 19.95
CA PRO A 389 4.50 -5.09 19.66
C PRO A 389 3.00 -4.80 19.65
N ALA A 390 2.58 -3.53 19.78
CA ALA A 390 1.16 -3.18 19.92
C ALA A 390 0.29 -3.59 18.71
N SER A 391 0.86 -3.68 17.51
CA SER A 391 0.16 -4.10 16.29
C SER A 391 1.10 -4.55 15.17
N GLN A 392 0.58 -5.35 14.25
CA GLN A 392 1.16 -5.63 12.94
C GLN A 392 0.77 -4.52 11.94
N SER A 393 1.21 -3.29 12.22
CA SER A 393 0.77 -2.12 11.46
C SER A 393 1.22 -2.16 9.99
N VAL A 394 0.37 -1.73 9.06
CA VAL A 394 0.66 -1.76 7.62
C VAL A 394 0.13 -0.50 6.92
N LEU A 395 0.90 0.00 5.96
CA LEU A 395 0.47 1.04 5.02
C LEU A 395 0.32 0.43 3.62
N TYR A 396 -0.85 0.55 3.03
CA TYR A 396 -1.16 0.05 1.69
C TYR A 396 -1.12 1.17 0.65
N THR A 397 -0.45 0.91 -0.47
CA THR A 397 -0.49 1.76 -1.67
C THR A 397 -0.78 0.92 -2.89
N GLU A 398 -1.47 1.49 -3.87
CA GLU A 398 -1.63 0.89 -5.19
C GLU A 398 -0.87 1.68 -6.25
N MET A 399 -0.07 0.97 -7.03
CA MET A 399 0.77 1.54 -8.09
C MET A 399 0.35 1.03 -9.45
N LEU A 400 0.27 1.94 -10.42
CA LEU A 400 0.14 1.58 -11.83
C LEU A 400 1.54 1.26 -12.40
N LEU A 401 1.77 0.00 -12.76
CA LEU A 401 3.04 -0.50 -13.28
C LEU A 401 2.90 -0.91 -14.74
N HIS A 402 4.01 -0.81 -15.48
CA HIS A 402 4.14 -1.34 -16.83
C HIS A 402 4.93 -2.65 -16.79
N ARG A 403 4.42 -3.70 -17.43
CA ARG A 403 4.96 -5.07 -17.31
C ARG A 403 6.49 -5.17 -17.47
N GLU A 404 7.03 -4.51 -18.49
CA GLU A 404 8.46 -4.63 -18.82
C GLU A 404 9.35 -3.65 -18.04
N LEU A 405 8.75 -2.61 -17.45
CA LEU A 405 9.46 -1.52 -16.77
C LEU A 405 9.12 -1.45 -15.28
N SER A 406 8.44 -2.47 -14.74
CA SER A 406 7.88 -2.44 -13.38
C SER A 406 8.95 -2.14 -12.32
N ILE A 407 10.09 -2.80 -12.40
CA ILE A 407 11.24 -2.61 -11.50
C ILE A 407 11.79 -1.17 -11.63
N GLN A 408 11.97 -0.69 -12.86
CA GLN A 408 12.51 0.65 -13.12
C GLN A 408 11.57 1.77 -12.64
N ILE A 409 10.26 1.62 -12.92
CA ILE A 409 9.22 2.56 -12.47
C ILE A 409 9.16 2.58 -10.95
N PHE A 410 9.25 1.41 -10.30
CA PHE A 410 9.25 1.31 -8.85
C PHE A 410 10.44 2.05 -8.23
N TRP A 411 11.65 1.84 -8.75
CA TRP A 411 12.87 2.49 -8.25
C TRP A 411 12.84 4.01 -8.47
N ARG A 412 12.39 4.47 -9.65
CA ARG A 412 12.24 5.90 -9.96
C ARG A 412 11.23 6.62 -9.07
N ARG A 413 10.26 5.90 -8.48
CA ARG A 413 9.29 6.48 -7.54
C ARG A 413 9.74 6.42 -6.08
N LEU A 414 10.78 5.64 -5.79
CA LEU A 414 11.38 5.50 -4.46
C LEU A 414 12.64 6.37 -4.30
N TRP A 415 13.29 6.76 -5.40
CA TRP A 415 14.53 7.57 -5.47
C TRP A 415 15.74 6.97 -4.77
N GLY A 416 15.72 5.65 -4.61
CA GLY A 416 16.80 4.93 -3.96
C GLY A 416 16.50 3.44 -3.95
N SER A 417 17.48 2.67 -3.46
CA SER A 417 17.28 1.24 -3.27
C SER A 417 16.34 0.97 -2.10
N VAL A 418 15.59 -0.14 -2.17
CA VAL A 418 14.67 -0.55 -1.09
C VAL A 418 15.38 -0.67 0.27
N PRO A 419 16.58 -1.27 0.38
CA PRO A 419 17.28 -1.29 1.67
C PRO A 419 17.66 0.10 2.19
N THR A 420 18.19 0.97 1.32
CA THR A 420 18.57 2.34 1.69
C THR A 420 17.36 3.10 2.23
N ILE A 421 16.27 3.13 1.47
CA ILE A 421 15.05 3.85 1.85
C ILE A 421 14.36 3.17 3.04
N GLY A 422 14.43 1.84 3.14
CA GLY A 422 13.94 1.07 4.28
C GLY A 422 14.64 1.43 5.60
N LEU A 423 15.96 1.67 5.56
CA LEU A 423 16.73 2.13 6.72
C LEU A 423 16.40 3.57 7.10
N LEU A 424 16.31 4.47 6.11
CA LEU A 424 16.09 5.90 6.34
C LEU A 424 14.64 6.22 6.74
N LEU A 425 13.65 5.66 6.06
CA LEU A 425 12.22 5.87 6.37
C LEU A 425 11.73 4.95 7.49
N GLY A 426 12.24 3.72 7.57
CA GLY A 426 11.70 2.67 8.45
C GLY A 426 10.56 1.85 7.86
N LEU A 427 10.39 1.88 6.53
CA LEU A 427 9.37 1.11 5.81
C LEU A 427 9.96 0.39 4.60
N ALA A 428 9.60 -0.87 4.41
CA ALA A 428 9.92 -1.64 3.21
C ALA A 428 8.70 -2.42 2.69
N PRO A 429 8.63 -2.73 1.38
CA PRO A 429 7.57 -3.57 0.84
C PRO A 429 7.68 -4.99 1.40
N ARG A 430 6.62 -5.50 2.03
CA ARG A 430 6.61 -6.83 2.65
C ARG A 430 6.87 -7.94 1.64
N SER A 431 6.30 -7.83 0.44
CA SER A 431 6.47 -8.84 -0.62
C SER A 431 7.88 -8.81 -1.21
N TYR A 432 8.56 -7.65 -1.21
CA TYR A 432 9.98 -7.56 -1.58
C TYR A 432 10.86 -8.31 -0.57
N LEU A 433 10.57 -8.18 0.72
CA LEU A 433 11.28 -8.89 1.79
C LEU A 433 11.02 -10.40 1.73
N SER A 434 9.77 -10.80 1.49
CA SER A 434 9.33 -12.22 1.50
C SER A 434 9.61 -12.97 0.20
N LEU A 435 9.89 -12.26 -0.91
CA LEU A 435 10.03 -12.77 -2.29
C LEU A 435 8.76 -13.33 -2.93
N PHE A 436 7.60 -13.17 -2.29
CA PHE A 436 6.31 -13.59 -2.85
C PHE A 436 5.17 -12.70 -2.37
N SER A 437 4.02 -12.80 -3.05
CA SER A 437 2.73 -12.28 -2.60
C SER A 437 1.72 -13.43 -2.42
N SER A 438 0.86 -13.33 -1.42
CA SER A 438 -0.30 -14.22 -1.24
C SER A 438 -1.53 -13.76 -2.04
N MET A 439 -1.48 -12.56 -2.62
CA MET A 439 -2.50 -11.98 -3.49
C MET A 439 -2.05 -12.04 -4.95
N SER A 440 -3.00 -12.05 -5.88
CA SER A 440 -2.75 -12.22 -7.31
C SER A 440 -3.20 -11.03 -8.14
N ASN A 441 -2.37 -10.63 -9.09
CA ASN A 441 -2.75 -9.77 -10.21
C ASN A 441 -2.48 -10.43 -11.57
N VAL A 442 -2.16 -11.73 -11.57
CA VAL A 442 -1.64 -12.44 -12.74
C VAL A 442 -2.63 -12.52 -13.91
N HIS A 443 -3.93 -12.39 -13.64
CA HIS A 443 -4.95 -12.34 -14.68
C HIS A 443 -4.72 -11.16 -15.64
N MET A 444 -4.23 -10.02 -15.16
CA MET A 444 -3.81 -8.88 -16.00
C MET A 444 -2.56 -9.18 -16.84
N HIS A 445 -1.80 -10.23 -16.51
CA HIS A 445 -0.65 -10.66 -17.30
C HIS A 445 -1.04 -11.56 -18.49
N THR A 446 -2.24 -12.14 -18.50
CA THR A 446 -2.66 -13.13 -19.51
C THR A 446 -2.86 -12.55 -20.92
N LYS A 447 -3.11 -11.24 -21.07
CA LYS A 447 -3.13 -10.54 -22.37
C LYS A 447 -2.40 -9.20 -22.31
N ALA A 448 -1.16 -9.19 -22.79
CA ALA A 448 -0.29 -8.02 -22.73
C ALA A 448 -0.75 -6.83 -23.59
N GLU A 449 -1.39 -7.11 -24.73
CA GLU A 449 -1.88 -6.08 -25.64
C GLU A 449 -3.10 -5.35 -25.07
N GLU A 450 -3.95 -6.05 -24.31
CA GLU A 450 -5.15 -5.48 -23.68
C GLU A 450 -4.84 -4.79 -22.35
N PHE A 451 -3.78 -5.21 -21.64
CA PHE A 451 -3.33 -4.63 -20.37
C PHE A 451 -1.81 -4.36 -20.38
N PRO A 452 -1.36 -3.28 -21.06
CA PRO A 452 0.04 -2.85 -20.97
C PRO A 452 0.38 -2.33 -19.57
N LEU A 453 -0.64 -1.79 -18.87
CA LEU A 453 -0.56 -1.29 -17.50
C LEU A 453 -1.43 -2.15 -16.59
N PHE A 454 -0.96 -2.37 -15.37
CA PHE A 454 -1.68 -3.12 -14.34
C PHE A 454 -1.47 -2.48 -12.98
N THR A 455 -2.43 -2.70 -12.08
CA THR A 455 -2.34 -2.20 -10.70
C THR A 455 -1.66 -3.23 -9.82
N GLU A 456 -0.70 -2.78 -9.02
CA GLU A 456 0.00 -3.57 -8.01
C GLU A 456 -0.26 -2.97 -6.63
N ARG A 457 -0.83 -3.78 -5.73
CA ARG A 457 -1.04 -3.41 -4.33
C ARG A 457 0.20 -3.77 -3.51
N ILE A 458 0.76 -2.79 -2.82
CA ILE A 458 2.03 -2.92 -2.10
C ILE A 458 1.80 -2.67 -0.60
N PRO A 459 2.03 -3.69 0.26
CA PRO A 459 2.04 -3.53 1.71
C PRO A 459 3.41 -3.04 2.20
N TRP A 460 3.45 -1.87 2.83
CA TRP A 460 4.63 -1.28 3.44
C TRP A 460 4.63 -1.52 4.95
N VAL A 461 5.70 -2.12 5.46
CA VAL A 461 5.83 -2.50 6.88
C VAL A 461 7.19 -2.11 7.43
N ASN A 462 7.31 -2.08 8.76
CA ASN A 462 8.61 -2.00 9.41
C ASN A 462 9.45 -3.25 9.00
N PRO A 463 10.67 -3.08 8.45
CA PRO A 463 11.50 -4.19 7.97
C PRO A 463 11.82 -5.27 8.99
N VAL A 464 11.75 -4.97 10.29
CA VAL A 464 12.02 -5.95 11.36
C VAL A 464 10.76 -6.59 11.93
N SER A 465 9.56 -6.17 11.48
CA SER A 465 8.30 -6.57 12.11
C SER A 465 8.00 -8.06 12.08
N GLY A 466 8.55 -8.79 11.12
CA GLY A 466 8.43 -10.25 11.03
C GLY A 466 9.51 -11.03 11.79
N ASP A 467 10.49 -10.36 12.42
CA ASP A 467 11.51 -11.04 13.22
C ASP A 467 11.09 -11.10 14.69
N LYS A 468 10.80 -12.31 15.18
CA LYS A 468 10.37 -12.55 16.58
C LYS A 468 11.40 -12.13 17.63
N TYR A 469 12.68 -12.00 17.26
CA TYR A 469 13.75 -11.57 18.18
C TYR A 469 13.97 -10.05 18.18
N ALA A 470 13.37 -9.33 17.23
CA ALA A 470 13.49 -7.89 17.09
C ALA A 470 12.47 -7.08 17.92
N SER A 471 11.44 -7.72 18.48
CA SER A 471 10.28 -7.09 19.14
C SER A 471 10.47 -6.70 20.61
N SER A 472 11.64 -6.98 21.21
CA SER A 472 11.83 -6.92 22.67
C SER A 472 12.28 -5.56 23.24
N ASP A 473 12.67 -4.56 22.42
CA ASP A 473 13.15 -3.25 22.90
C ASP A 473 13.06 -2.17 21.78
N PRO A 474 13.18 -0.85 22.04
CA PRO A 474 13.23 0.18 21.01
C PRO A 474 14.26 -0.19 19.95
N SER A 475 13.83 -0.28 18.69
CA SER A 475 14.69 -0.62 17.55
C SER A 475 16.04 0.09 17.67
N ALA A 476 17.13 -0.68 17.71
CA ALA A 476 18.48 -0.14 17.79
C ALA A 476 18.65 0.96 16.72
N SER A 477 18.94 2.19 17.17
CA SER A 477 19.15 3.32 16.27
C SER A 477 20.35 3.02 15.38
N ILE A 478 20.19 3.17 14.07
CA ILE A 478 21.30 3.02 13.13
C ILE A 478 22.20 4.25 13.18
N CYS A 479 23.50 4.01 13.12
CA CYS A 479 24.55 5.00 13.12
C CYS A 479 25.12 5.15 11.70
N PHE A 480 25.38 6.38 11.29
CA PHE A 480 26.05 6.68 10.04
C PHE A 480 27.30 7.55 10.29
N GLU A 481 28.30 7.37 9.44
CA GLU A 481 29.33 8.40 9.29
C GLU A 481 28.69 9.63 8.64
N ALA A 482 29.06 10.81 9.12
CA ALA A 482 28.43 12.04 8.65
C ALA A 482 28.66 12.30 7.16
N ASP A 483 29.88 12.04 6.67
CA ASP A 483 30.26 12.29 5.27
C ASP A 483 29.54 11.31 4.34
N ASP A 484 29.39 10.05 4.77
CA ASP A 484 28.68 9.03 3.99
C ASP A 484 27.17 9.31 3.94
N LEU A 485 26.58 9.74 5.05
CA LEU A 485 25.19 10.15 5.10
C LEU A 485 24.94 11.38 4.22
N ALA A 486 25.84 12.36 4.25
CA ALA A 486 25.74 13.56 3.43
C ALA A 486 25.74 13.22 1.94
N ARG A 487 26.66 12.35 1.48
CA ARG A 487 26.66 11.86 0.10
C ARG A 487 25.36 11.16 -0.25
N LEU A 488 24.93 10.20 0.57
CA LEU A 488 23.68 9.48 0.35
C LEU A 488 22.45 10.39 0.23
N LEU A 489 22.35 11.40 1.11
CA LEU A 489 21.27 12.38 1.05
C LEU A 489 21.37 13.25 -0.22
N CYS A 490 22.59 13.57 -0.66
CA CYS A 490 22.82 14.27 -1.92
C CYS A 490 22.34 13.43 -3.11
N ASP A 491 22.66 12.14 -3.19
CA ASP A 491 22.26 11.30 -4.33
C ASP A 491 20.75 11.15 -4.42
N ILE A 492 20.07 10.97 -3.28
CA ILE A 492 18.61 10.97 -3.21
C ILE A 492 18.06 12.32 -3.72
N TYR A 493 18.64 13.43 -3.28
CA TYR A 493 18.25 14.77 -3.74
C TYR A 493 18.42 14.94 -5.26
N LEU A 494 19.55 14.50 -5.82
CA LEU A 494 19.84 14.57 -7.25
C LEU A 494 18.84 13.74 -8.08
N GLU A 495 18.47 12.55 -7.62
CA GLU A 495 17.43 11.74 -8.25
C GLU A 495 16.05 12.42 -8.18
N MET A 496 15.71 13.08 -7.06
CA MET A 496 14.44 13.80 -6.91
C MET A 496 14.33 15.00 -7.86
N ILE A 497 15.43 15.74 -8.08
CA ILE A 497 15.46 16.95 -8.93
C ILE A 497 15.71 16.67 -10.40
N HIS A 498 15.82 15.40 -10.82
CA HIS A 498 16.04 15.03 -12.23
C HIS A 498 15.07 15.70 -13.22
N TYR A 499 13.86 16.03 -12.77
CA TYR A 499 12.86 16.76 -13.55
C TYR A 499 13.24 18.21 -13.88
N ASP A 500 14.09 18.84 -13.07
CA ASP A 500 14.51 20.23 -13.20
C ASP A 500 15.76 20.38 -14.09
N THR A 501 16.51 19.29 -14.35
CA THR A 501 17.75 19.30 -15.14
C THR A 501 17.55 18.98 -16.63
N VAL A 502 16.33 18.69 -17.07
CA VAL A 502 16.08 18.26 -18.46
C VAL A 502 16.17 19.45 -19.43
N SER A 503 17.17 19.43 -20.31
CA SER A 503 17.38 20.48 -21.32
C SER A 503 16.20 20.65 -22.28
N SER A 504 15.89 21.91 -22.62
CA SER A 504 14.83 22.33 -23.53
C SER A 504 14.99 21.79 -24.96
N SER A 505 16.21 21.45 -25.38
CA SER A 505 16.48 20.82 -26.69
C SER A 505 16.02 19.36 -26.73
N ARG A 506 16.22 18.62 -25.64
CA ARG A 506 15.86 17.19 -25.52
C ARG A 506 14.35 16.99 -25.48
N ALA A 507 13.61 17.93 -24.88
CA ALA A 507 12.15 17.91 -24.79
C ALA A 507 11.44 17.79 -26.16
N ARG A 508 12.05 18.32 -27.23
CA ARG A 508 11.44 18.34 -28.58
C ARG A 508 11.48 16.98 -29.28
N TYR A 509 12.29 16.04 -28.80
CA TYR A 509 12.50 14.72 -29.42
C TYR A 509 11.89 13.57 -28.59
N LEU A 510 11.26 13.88 -27.46
CA LEU A 510 10.62 12.88 -26.61
C LEU A 510 9.27 12.45 -27.20
N SER A 511 8.95 11.16 -27.14
CA SER A 511 7.62 10.68 -27.49
C SER A 511 6.57 11.24 -26.51
N PRO A 512 5.27 11.23 -26.85
CA PRO A 512 4.22 11.64 -25.92
C PRO A 512 4.25 10.90 -24.57
N GLY A 513 4.57 9.59 -24.58
CA GLY A 513 4.73 8.79 -23.36
C GLY A 513 5.98 9.17 -22.56
N ASP A 514 7.08 9.47 -23.24
CA ASP A 514 8.32 9.95 -22.58
C ASP A 514 8.12 11.34 -21.96
N LEU A 515 7.41 12.24 -22.65
CA LEU A 515 7.05 13.55 -22.13
C LEU A 515 6.21 13.45 -20.85
N GLN A 516 5.25 12.52 -20.81
CA GLN A 516 4.40 12.31 -19.65
C GLN A 516 5.20 11.77 -18.45
N THR A 517 6.09 10.79 -18.66
CA THR A 517 6.90 10.20 -17.58
C THR A 517 8.00 11.13 -17.05
N THR A 518 8.51 12.03 -17.88
CA THR A 518 9.59 12.99 -17.55
C THR A 518 9.10 14.39 -17.14
N SER A 519 7.79 14.62 -17.03
CA SER A 519 7.22 15.95 -16.73
C SER A 519 6.19 15.99 -15.60
N ASP A 520 6.13 14.95 -14.76
CA ASP A 520 5.12 14.82 -13.69
C ASP A 520 5.75 14.76 -12.27
N PRO A 521 6.49 15.80 -11.81
CA PRO A 521 7.15 15.75 -10.51
C PRO A 521 6.13 15.84 -9.36
N HIS A 522 6.24 14.96 -8.36
CA HIS A 522 5.42 14.99 -7.14
C HIS A 522 6.16 15.52 -5.91
N PHE A 523 7.32 16.15 -6.13
CA PHE A 523 8.26 16.54 -5.09
C PHE A 523 8.58 18.05 -5.16
N THR A 524 8.83 18.62 -3.97
CA THR A 524 9.35 19.97 -3.75
C THR A 524 10.55 19.93 -2.79
N ARG A 525 11.30 21.03 -2.69
CA ARG A 525 12.41 21.11 -1.72
C ARG A 525 11.94 20.90 -0.28
N GLU A 526 10.68 21.24 0.03
CA GLU A 526 10.06 20.94 1.32
C GLU A 526 9.93 19.44 1.59
N THR A 527 9.60 18.62 0.57
CA THR A 527 9.58 17.16 0.71
C THR A 527 10.93 16.62 1.18
N PHE A 528 12.03 17.08 0.56
CA PHE A 528 13.37 16.65 0.93
C PHE A 528 13.75 17.16 2.33
N ALA A 529 13.40 18.40 2.67
CA ALA A 529 13.63 18.92 4.03
C ALA A 529 12.87 18.12 5.11
N ILE A 530 11.61 17.74 4.86
CA ILE A 530 10.83 16.87 5.75
C ILE A 530 11.49 15.48 5.83
N PHE A 531 11.99 14.95 4.72
CA PHE A 531 12.72 13.68 4.72
C PHE A 531 13.99 13.76 5.55
N VAL A 532 14.81 14.80 5.42
CA VAL A 532 16.01 14.99 6.24
C VAL A 532 15.63 15.16 7.72
N ALA A 533 14.56 15.89 8.03
CA ALA A 533 14.03 16.00 9.40
C ALA A 533 13.57 14.64 9.96
N HIS A 534 12.96 13.81 9.11
CA HIS A 534 12.56 12.44 9.47
C HIS A 534 13.78 11.56 9.76
N VAL A 535 14.78 11.59 8.88
CA VAL A 535 16.05 10.87 9.05
C VAL A 535 16.74 11.32 10.35
N LYS A 536 16.82 12.63 10.61
CA LYS A 536 17.36 13.22 11.84
C LYS A 536 16.72 12.70 13.12
N ASN A 537 15.42 12.38 13.08
CA ASN A 537 14.71 11.80 14.21
C ASN A 537 14.87 10.28 14.37
N ARG A 538 15.51 9.60 13.41
CA ARG A 538 15.63 8.13 13.38
C ARG A 538 17.06 7.61 13.52
N ILE A 539 18.05 8.37 13.07
CA ILE A 539 19.44 7.91 13.01
C ILE A 539 20.34 8.64 14.00
N ARG A 540 21.46 8.00 14.32
CA ARG A 540 22.57 8.57 15.09
C ARG A 540 23.79 8.80 14.20
N LEU A 541 24.69 9.63 14.67
CA LEU A 541 25.99 9.88 14.03
C LEU A 541 27.08 9.29 14.93
N VAL A 542 28.14 8.75 14.32
CA VAL A 542 29.23 8.09 15.06
C VAL A 542 30.09 9.12 15.81
N ASP A 543 30.69 10.08 15.09
CA ASP A 543 31.70 11.00 15.65
C ASP A 543 31.44 12.49 15.38
N LYS A 544 30.35 12.85 14.66
CA LYS A 544 30.04 14.25 14.28
C LYS A 544 28.62 14.66 14.70
N THR A 545 28.40 15.97 14.70
CA THR A 545 27.07 16.58 14.87
C THR A 545 26.32 16.63 13.53
N TRP A 546 25.00 16.82 13.61
CA TRP A 546 24.17 17.07 12.43
C TRP A 546 24.61 18.31 11.63
N SER A 547 25.28 19.29 12.25
CA SER A 547 25.85 20.42 11.52
C SER A 547 26.91 19.97 10.51
N GLY A 548 27.79 19.03 10.89
CA GLY A 548 28.81 18.50 9.96
C GLY A 548 28.22 17.75 8.77
N VAL A 549 27.11 17.02 8.97
CA VAL A 549 26.36 16.40 7.85
C VAL A 549 25.82 17.47 6.91
N MET A 550 25.24 18.53 7.47
CA MET A 550 24.64 19.60 6.69
C MET A 550 25.67 20.43 5.94
N ASP A 551 26.84 20.70 6.53
CA ASP A 551 27.92 21.44 5.88
C ASP A 551 28.42 20.70 4.64
N GLU A 552 28.67 19.39 4.75
CA GLU A 552 29.09 18.54 3.63
C GLU A 552 27.99 18.42 2.57
N LEU A 553 26.75 18.13 2.97
CA LEU A 553 25.61 18.01 2.07
C LEU A 553 25.38 19.32 1.29
N ASN A 554 25.47 20.46 1.97
CA ASN A 554 25.36 21.77 1.34
C ASN A 554 26.49 22.02 0.34
N GLY A 555 27.73 21.63 0.68
CA GLY A 555 28.87 21.70 -0.24
C GLY A 555 28.66 20.88 -1.50
N LEU A 556 28.21 19.63 -1.36
CA LEU A 556 27.94 18.72 -2.49
C LEU A 556 26.82 19.25 -3.39
N ILE A 557 25.70 19.67 -2.80
CA ILE A 557 24.57 20.21 -3.58
C ILE A 557 24.93 21.55 -4.24
N ALA A 558 25.68 22.42 -3.57
CA ALA A 558 26.09 23.70 -4.15
C ALA A 558 27.07 23.51 -5.32
N TYR A 559 28.00 22.56 -5.20
CA TYR A 559 28.91 22.18 -6.28
C TYR A 559 28.12 21.69 -7.51
N ASP A 560 27.24 20.70 -7.34
CA ASP A 560 26.42 20.16 -8.42
C ASP A 560 25.47 21.22 -9.01
N GLY A 561 24.88 22.06 -8.15
CA GLY A 561 24.02 23.16 -8.57
C GLY A 561 24.74 24.21 -9.42
N THR A 562 26.05 24.37 -9.24
CA THR A 562 26.89 25.22 -10.09
C THR A 562 27.14 24.57 -11.44
N GLU A 563 27.43 23.26 -11.48
CA GLU A 563 27.67 22.53 -12.73
C GLU A 563 26.40 22.37 -13.59
N ASN A 564 25.24 22.18 -12.94
CA ASN A 564 23.96 21.88 -13.60
C ASN A 564 22.96 23.06 -13.67
N SER A 565 23.39 24.27 -13.29
CA SER A 565 22.55 25.48 -13.26
C SER A 565 21.28 25.35 -12.38
N LEU A 566 21.41 24.70 -11.21
CA LEU A 566 20.32 24.48 -10.23
C LEU A 566 20.45 25.33 -8.97
N LEU A 567 21.40 26.27 -8.93
CA LEU A 567 21.59 27.22 -7.82
C LEU A 567 20.30 27.99 -7.46
N ASN A 568 19.41 28.21 -8.43
CA ASN A 568 18.13 28.89 -8.24
C ASN A 568 17.24 28.21 -7.19
N HIS A 569 17.39 26.90 -7.02
CA HIS A 569 16.61 26.11 -6.06
C HIS A 569 17.32 25.86 -4.73
N PHE A 570 18.63 26.14 -4.66
CA PHE A 570 19.42 25.86 -3.48
C PHE A 570 18.95 26.70 -2.29
N CYS A 571 18.63 27.98 -2.50
CA CYS A 571 18.09 28.85 -1.47
C CYS A 571 16.74 28.34 -0.93
N ASP A 572 15.80 27.94 -1.79
CA ASP A 572 14.52 27.32 -1.37
C ASP A 572 14.79 26.14 -0.43
N LEU A 573 15.70 25.23 -0.81
CA LEU A 573 16.09 24.11 0.05
C LEU A 573 16.60 24.57 1.43
N GLN A 574 17.49 25.56 1.48
CA GLN A 574 18.01 26.08 2.76
C GLN A 574 16.90 26.65 3.65
N HIS A 575 15.88 27.29 3.06
CA HIS A 575 14.73 27.82 3.81
C HIS A 575 13.86 26.69 4.35
N GLN A 576 13.58 25.67 3.53
CA GLN A 576 12.77 24.52 3.95
C GLN A 576 13.46 23.72 5.06
N LEU A 577 14.77 23.53 5.00
CA LEU A 577 15.55 22.87 6.05
C LEU A 577 15.47 23.61 7.40
N ARG A 578 15.42 24.95 7.38
CA ARG A 578 15.19 25.76 8.60
C ARG A 578 13.76 25.62 9.11
N LEU A 579 12.76 25.67 8.22
CA LEU A 579 11.34 25.52 8.58
C LEU A 579 11.04 24.19 9.28
N HIS A 580 11.76 23.13 8.90
CA HIS A 580 11.59 21.78 9.44
C HIS A 580 12.62 21.42 10.53
N GLY A 581 13.28 22.42 11.12
CA GLY A 581 14.16 22.24 12.29
C GLY A 581 15.42 21.41 12.02
N VAL A 582 15.80 21.25 10.74
CA VAL A 582 17.06 20.59 10.36
C VAL A 582 18.22 21.54 10.61
N LEU A 583 18.10 22.76 10.08
CA LEU A 583 19.04 23.88 10.29
C LEU A 583 18.52 24.83 11.37
N PRO A 584 19.41 25.49 12.13
CA PRO A 584 19.00 26.47 13.13
C PRO A 584 18.34 27.69 12.49
N LEU A 585 17.33 28.23 13.17
CA LEU A 585 16.67 29.50 12.84
C LEU A 585 17.36 30.71 13.51
N GLU A 586 18.39 30.47 14.31
CA GLU A 586 19.06 31.51 15.10
C GLU A 586 19.69 32.60 14.23
N GLU A 587 19.58 33.83 14.72
CA GLU A 587 20.04 35.03 14.06
C GLU A 587 21.43 35.38 14.57
N THR A 588 22.42 35.44 13.68
CA THR A 588 23.72 36.01 14.02
C THR A 588 23.61 37.53 14.19
N GLY A 589 24.46 38.14 15.01
CA GLY A 589 24.51 39.61 15.12
C GLY A 589 24.77 40.31 13.77
N GLU A 590 25.48 39.63 12.87
CA GLU A 590 25.73 40.08 11.50
C GLU A 590 24.46 40.20 10.66
N PHE A 591 23.56 39.21 10.73
CA PHE A 591 22.27 39.25 10.02
C PHE A 591 21.45 40.47 10.45
N GLN A 592 21.31 40.69 11.76
CA GLN A 592 20.57 41.86 12.27
C GLN A 592 21.21 43.18 11.86
N GLY A 593 22.55 43.24 11.80
CA GLY A 593 23.28 44.39 11.26
C GLY A 593 22.94 44.68 9.80
N LYS A 594 22.96 43.66 8.94
CA LYS A 594 22.61 43.80 7.51
C LYS A 594 21.17 44.23 7.30
N ILE A 595 20.22 43.59 7.98
CA ILE A 595 18.79 43.94 7.90
C ILE A 595 18.54 45.41 8.28
N ARG A 596 19.13 45.87 9.40
CA ARG A 596 18.98 47.25 9.91
C ARG A 596 19.55 48.30 8.97
N SER A 597 20.52 47.93 8.13
CA SER A 597 21.07 48.85 7.12
C SER A 597 20.11 49.14 5.97
N THR A 598 18.97 48.43 5.89
CA THR A 598 18.03 48.52 4.77
C THR A 598 16.71 49.18 5.20
N ARG A 599 16.10 49.94 4.30
CA ARG A 599 14.77 50.54 4.54
C ARG A 599 13.61 49.55 4.39
N LEU A 600 13.86 48.35 3.84
CA LEU A 600 12.80 47.36 3.57
C LEU A 600 12.14 46.85 4.87
N PHE A 601 12.93 46.72 5.93
CA PHE A 601 12.51 46.18 7.23
C PHE A 601 12.54 47.23 8.34
N SER A 602 12.60 48.52 8.01
CA SER A 602 12.69 49.60 9.02
C SER A 602 11.47 49.71 9.92
N GLU A 603 10.32 49.19 9.48
CA GLU A 603 9.07 49.11 10.26
C GLU A 603 9.10 47.98 11.31
N TRP A 604 10.11 47.11 11.29
CA TRP A 604 10.22 45.99 12.21
C TRP A 604 11.33 46.24 13.23
N GLU A 605 10.98 46.25 14.51
CA GLU A 605 11.95 46.35 15.61
C GLU A 605 13.03 45.25 15.51
N ARG A 606 12.59 44.04 15.15
CA ARG A 606 13.44 42.89 14.84
C ARG A 606 12.83 42.10 13.68
N ALA A 607 13.54 42.03 12.55
CA ALA A 607 13.10 41.21 11.43
C ALA A 607 13.41 39.74 11.70
N PRO A 608 12.46 38.81 11.47
CA PRO A 608 12.73 37.39 11.57
C PRO A 608 13.64 36.93 10.41
N ARG A 609 14.43 35.87 10.64
CA ARG A 609 15.24 35.24 9.59
C ARG A 609 14.42 34.80 8.38
N LEU A 610 13.25 34.20 8.63
CA LEU A 610 12.31 33.79 7.59
C LEU A 610 11.08 34.72 7.57
N VAL A 611 10.73 35.18 6.38
CA VAL A 611 9.57 36.03 6.11
C VAL A 611 8.65 35.36 5.10
N CYS A 612 7.35 35.60 5.22
CA CYS A 612 6.36 35.14 4.26
C CYS A 612 6.16 36.24 3.21
N VAL A 613 6.43 35.91 1.95
CA VAL A 613 6.04 36.75 0.81
C VAL A 613 4.64 36.34 0.41
N VAL A 614 3.75 37.33 0.28
CA VAL A 614 2.40 37.16 -0.25
C VAL A 614 2.28 37.94 -1.55
N LEU A 615 1.90 37.26 -2.63
CA LEU A 615 1.70 37.80 -3.96
C LEU A 615 0.22 37.71 -4.33
N THR A 616 -0.41 38.85 -4.56
CA THR A 616 -1.79 38.95 -5.08
C THR A 616 -1.73 39.03 -6.61
N VAL A 617 -2.11 37.93 -7.25
CA VAL A 617 -2.08 37.76 -8.71
C VAL A 617 -3.47 38.06 -9.30
N PRO A 618 -3.59 39.07 -10.17
CA PRO A 618 -4.86 39.38 -10.82
C PRO A 618 -5.42 38.18 -11.57
N SER A 619 -6.71 37.88 -11.37
CA SER A 619 -7.35 36.69 -11.92
C SER A 619 -7.17 36.57 -13.44
N THR A 620 -7.23 37.67 -14.18
CA THR A 620 -7.07 37.71 -15.65
C THR A 620 -5.69 37.24 -16.15
N LYS A 621 -4.65 37.31 -15.31
CA LYS A 621 -3.29 36.86 -15.68
C LYS A 621 -3.16 35.34 -15.76
N LEU A 622 -4.13 34.61 -15.22
CA LEU A 622 -4.18 33.14 -15.21
C LEU A 622 -4.90 32.55 -16.44
N ASP A 623 -5.41 33.39 -17.34
CA ASP A 623 -6.11 32.96 -18.56
C ASP A 623 -5.31 32.01 -19.46
N PRO A 624 -3.97 32.09 -19.59
CA PRO A 624 -3.20 31.10 -20.33
C PRO A 624 -3.36 29.68 -19.80
N LEU A 625 -3.50 29.52 -18.48
CA LEU A 625 -3.76 28.22 -17.84
C LEU A 625 -5.21 27.78 -18.07
N ARG A 626 -6.18 28.69 -17.89
CA ARG A 626 -7.61 28.40 -18.13
C ARG A 626 -7.88 27.96 -19.57
N LYS A 627 -7.23 28.58 -20.56
CA LYS A 627 -7.35 28.21 -21.98
C LYS A 627 -6.82 26.80 -22.28
N ARG A 628 -5.93 26.27 -21.44
CA ARG A 628 -5.34 24.92 -21.56
C ARG A 628 -5.72 24.01 -20.40
N TRP A 629 -6.91 24.21 -19.84
CA TRP A 629 -7.44 23.47 -18.69
C TRP A 629 -7.43 21.94 -18.87
N SER A 630 -7.53 21.43 -20.10
CA SER A 630 -7.52 20.00 -20.41
C SER A 630 -6.14 19.39 -20.64
N LEU A 631 -5.07 20.15 -20.43
CA LEU A 631 -3.70 19.68 -20.68
C LEU A 631 -3.22 18.74 -19.56
N GLU A 632 -2.56 17.64 -19.94
CA GLU A 632 -1.97 16.67 -19.01
C GLU A 632 -0.52 16.31 -19.41
N PRO A 633 0.41 16.17 -18.45
CA PRO A 633 0.23 16.40 -17.01
C PRO A 633 -0.06 17.87 -16.66
N SER A 634 -0.85 18.07 -15.60
CA SER A 634 -1.29 19.38 -15.16
C SER A 634 -0.09 20.32 -14.86
N PRO A 635 -0.14 21.60 -15.28
CA PRO A 635 0.96 22.52 -15.05
C PRO A 635 1.13 22.79 -13.56
N ARG A 636 2.39 22.87 -13.12
CA ARG A 636 2.74 23.15 -11.71
C ARG A 636 3.18 24.58 -11.58
N LEU A 637 2.82 25.21 -10.48
CA LEU A 637 3.14 26.61 -10.22
C LEU A 637 4.33 26.73 -9.28
N VAL A 638 5.16 27.73 -9.53
CA VAL A 638 6.27 28.14 -8.68
C VAL A 638 6.24 29.66 -8.53
N CYS A 639 6.74 30.15 -7.40
CA CYS A 639 7.06 31.56 -7.25
C CYS A 639 8.54 31.77 -7.43
N GLU A 640 8.90 32.87 -8.07
CA GLU A 640 10.28 33.24 -8.34
C GLU A 640 10.49 34.70 -7.94
N TYR A 641 11.71 35.05 -7.56
CA TYR A 641 12.09 36.45 -7.39
C TYR A 641 13.56 36.67 -7.75
N GLY A 642 13.87 37.90 -8.12
CA GLY A 642 15.20 38.28 -8.59
C GLY A 642 15.25 39.75 -9.00
N VAL A 643 16.39 40.15 -9.56
CA VAL A 643 16.69 41.50 -10.03
C VAL A 643 17.20 41.46 -11.46
N ASP A 644 16.90 42.50 -12.25
CA ASP A 644 17.21 42.51 -13.70
C ASP A 644 18.73 42.49 -14.01
N TYR A 645 19.57 42.83 -13.05
CA TYR A 645 21.04 42.88 -13.19
C TYR A 645 21.75 41.61 -12.69
N GLU A 646 21.03 40.63 -12.14
CA GLU A 646 21.56 39.31 -11.79
C GLU A 646 21.00 38.26 -12.75
N GLU A 647 21.82 37.29 -13.12
CA GLU A 647 21.39 36.20 -14.02
C GLU A 647 20.60 35.11 -13.28
N LEU A 648 20.67 35.08 -11.94
CA LEU A 648 20.08 34.02 -11.11
C LEU A 648 18.75 34.47 -10.50
N ASP A 649 17.65 33.99 -11.06
CA ASP A 649 16.34 34.07 -10.40
C ASP A 649 16.23 32.96 -9.34
N LEU A 650 15.75 33.25 -8.13
CA LEU A 650 15.54 32.25 -7.08
C LEU A 650 14.13 31.65 -7.20
N THR A 651 14.01 30.32 -7.19
CA THR A 651 12.77 29.60 -7.45
C THR A 651 12.27 28.85 -6.21
N HIS A 652 11.03 29.14 -5.81
CA HIS A 652 10.31 28.52 -4.70
C HIS A 652 9.18 27.60 -5.19
N SER A 653 9.28 26.34 -4.80
CA SER A 653 8.33 25.30 -5.20
C SER A 653 7.26 24.97 -4.14
N SER A 654 7.53 25.32 -2.88
CA SER A 654 6.66 25.06 -1.73
C SER A 654 5.77 26.28 -1.44
N ILE A 655 4.81 26.49 -2.34
CA ILE A 655 3.89 27.63 -2.33
C ILE A 655 2.48 27.19 -1.92
N HIS A 656 1.74 28.08 -1.26
CA HIS A 656 0.32 27.91 -0.93
C HIS A 656 -0.50 28.92 -1.70
N ALA A 657 -1.71 28.56 -2.11
CA ALA A 657 -2.58 29.50 -2.81
C ALA A 657 -4.03 29.42 -2.33
N ALA A 658 -4.72 30.55 -2.35
CA ALA A 658 -6.15 30.62 -2.10
C ALA A 658 -6.76 31.74 -2.95
N TRP A 659 -7.98 31.53 -3.43
CA TRP A 659 -8.74 32.57 -4.13
C TRP A 659 -9.38 33.49 -3.11
N GLY A 660 -9.23 34.81 -3.26
CA GLY A 660 -9.79 35.74 -2.29
C GLY A 660 -8.99 37.02 -2.12
N LYS A 661 -9.02 37.57 -0.90
CA LYS A 661 -8.34 38.81 -0.53
C LYS A 661 -7.52 38.64 0.73
N CYS A 662 -6.33 39.23 0.76
CA CYS A 662 -5.50 39.31 1.96
C CYS A 662 -5.79 40.63 2.68
N VAL A 663 -6.27 40.56 3.92
CA VAL A 663 -6.74 41.72 4.70
C VAL A 663 -6.03 41.77 6.06
N PRO A 664 -5.80 42.98 6.63
CA PRO A 664 -5.22 43.10 7.96
C PRO A 664 -6.16 42.50 9.01
N LEU A 665 -5.60 41.86 10.03
CA LEU A 665 -6.38 41.30 11.13
C LEU A 665 -6.62 42.38 12.19
N ASP A 666 -7.89 42.71 12.44
CA ASP A 666 -8.29 43.77 13.36
C ASP A 666 -7.69 43.62 14.76
N GLY A 667 -7.17 44.73 15.31
CA GLY A 667 -6.57 44.75 16.64
C GLY A 667 -5.21 44.05 16.75
N SER A 668 -4.60 43.64 15.63
CA SER A 668 -3.27 43.02 15.62
C SER A 668 -2.27 43.86 14.84
N ASP A 669 -1.05 44.00 15.38
CA ASP A 669 0.02 44.74 14.72
C ASP A 669 0.69 43.88 13.63
N GLY A 670 0.49 44.26 12.37
CA GLY A 670 1.19 43.68 11.22
C GLY A 670 0.81 42.23 10.86
N LYS A 671 -0.35 41.71 11.32
CA LYS A 671 -0.86 40.39 10.90
C LYS A 671 -1.97 40.52 9.87
N TYR A 672 -2.03 39.54 8.98
CA TYR A 672 -2.97 39.47 7.89
C TYR A 672 -3.63 38.10 7.83
N VAL A 673 -4.82 38.05 7.27
CA VAL A 673 -5.62 36.84 7.05
C VAL A 673 -6.17 36.83 5.62
N ILE A 674 -6.64 35.68 5.18
CA ILE A 674 -7.26 35.51 3.86
C ILE A 674 -8.77 35.39 4.02
N GLU A 675 -9.50 36.31 3.40
CA GLU A 675 -10.92 36.17 3.13
C GLU A 675 -11.07 35.39 1.82
N GLU A 676 -11.42 34.11 1.94
CA GLU A 676 -11.58 33.22 0.78
C GLU A 676 -12.82 33.59 -0.05
N ASP A 677 -12.68 33.49 -1.37
CA ASP A 677 -13.80 33.55 -2.31
C ASP A 677 -14.63 32.26 -2.17
N PRO A 678 -15.93 32.34 -1.82
CA PRO A 678 -16.78 31.16 -1.69
C PRO A 678 -16.97 30.40 -3.01
N GLU A 679 -16.78 31.05 -4.17
CA GLU A 679 -16.81 30.40 -5.49
C GLU A 679 -15.44 29.82 -5.89
N GLY A 680 -14.40 30.08 -5.10
CA GLY A 680 -13.04 29.55 -5.27
C GLY A 680 -12.52 29.74 -6.70
N PHE A 681 -12.16 28.62 -7.34
CA PHE A 681 -11.65 28.62 -8.72
C PHE A 681 -12.61 29.22 -9.75
N ARG A 682 -13.93 29.13 -9.52
CA ARG A 682 -14.96 29.68 -10.42
C ARG A 682 -15.29 31.15 -10.13
N GLY A 683 -14.81 31.66 -9.01
CA GLY A 683 -15.01 33.03 -8.59
C GLY A 683 -14.28 34.05 -9.46
N LYS A 684 -14.46 35.32 -9.12
CA LYS A 684 -13.84 36.46 -9.81
C LYS A 684 -12.69 37.07 -9.01
N SER A 685 -12.45 36.60 -7.78
CA SER A 685 -11.40 37.12 -6.94
C SER A 685 -10.02 36.83 -7.50
N ASP A 686 -9.05 37.61 -7.04
CA ASP A 686 -7.66 37.42 -7.35
C ASP A 686 -7.09 36.22 -6.60
N LEU A 687 -5.94 35.73 -7.06
CA LEU A 687 -5.26 34.60 -6.44
C LEU A 687 -4.21 35.13 -5.45
N VAL A 688 -4.36 34.78 -4.17
CA VAL A 688 -3.36 35.07 -3.14
C VAL A 688 -2.41 33.88 -3.04
N VAL A 689 -1.14 34.09 -3.38
CA VAL A 689 -0.09 33.06 -3.31
C VAL A 689 0.89 33.43 -2.20
N SER A 690 1.29 32.46 -1.38
CA SER A 690 2.24 32.71 -0.29
C SER A 690 3.36 31.67 -0.21
N PHE A 691 4.57 32.12 0.10
CA PHE A 691 5.76 31.27 0.26
C PHE A 691 6.73 31.87 1.29
N TRP A 692 7.51 31.00 1.93
CA TRP A 692 8.53 31.41 2.90
C TRP A 692 9.87 31.64 2.21
N THR A 693 10.59 32.68 2.61
CA THR A 693 11.95 32.95 2.14
C THR A 693 12.79 33.63 3.22
N ASP A 694 14.11 33.69 3.02
CA ASP A 694 15.03 34.41 3.89
C ASP A 694 14.99 35.92 3.64
N ALA A 695 14.92 36.69 4.72
CA ALA A 695 14.87 38.14 4.65
C ALA A 695 16.14 38.73 4.00
N GLU A 696 17.30 38.08 4.13
CA GLU A 696 18.56 38.53 3.52
C GLU A 696 18.51 38.46 1.99
N MET A 697 17.77 37.50 1.42
CA MET A 697 17.64 37.33 -0.03
C MET A 697 16.77 38.41 -0.68
N LEU A 698 16.04 39.21 0.11
CA LEU A 698 15.17 40.28 -0.36
C LEU A 698 15.85 41.66 -0.37
N LEU A 699 17.09 41.77 0.11
CA LEU A 699 17.82 43.03 0.27
C LEU A 699 18.28 43.70 -1.03
N PRO A 700 18.64 42.97 -2.11
CA PRO A 700 19.09 43.61 -3.34
C PRO A 700 18.09 44.66 -3.87
N PRO A 701 18.55 45.86 -4.27
CA PRO A 701 17.67 46.91 -4.75
C PRO A 701 17.01 46.50 -6.08
N GLY A 702 15.75 46.90 -6.27
CA GLY A 702 15.00 46.60 -7.50
C GLY A 702 14.37 45.21 -7.54
N MET A 703 14.34 44.49 -6.42
CA MET A 703 13.74 43.15 -6.29
C MET A 703 12.32 43.08 -6.85
N LYS A 704 12.06 42.02 -7.62
CA LYS A 704 10.73 41.69 -8.18
C LYS A 704 10.36 40.27 -7.84
N VAL A 705 9.06 40.02 -7.72
CA VAL A 705 8.47 38.72 -7.41
C VAL A 705 7.48 38.37 -8.51
N TRP A 706 7.44 37.11 -8.94
CA TRP A 706 6.51 36.66 -9.96
C TRP A 706 6.03 35.22 -9.75
N LEU A 707 4.88 34.93 -10.36
CA LEU A 707 4.31 33.60 -10.46
C LEU A 707 4.65 33.03 -11.85
N SER A 708 5.17 31.81 -11.90
CA SER A 708 5.55 31.12 -13.13
C SER A 708 5.00 29.69 -13.19
N VAL A 709 4.95 29.12 -14.40
CA VAL A 709 4.78 27.68 -14.58
C VAL A 709 6.14 27.00 -14.42
N ARG A 710 6.23 25.96 -13.58
CA ARG A 710 7.45 25.16 -13.38
C ARG A 710 7.94 24.66 -14.74
N LYS A 711 9.22 24.91 -15.02
CA LYS A 711 9.87 24.49 -16.27
C LYS A 711 10.02 22.97 -16.29
N THR A 712 9.12 22.29 -17.00
CA THR A 712 9.24 20.88 -17.37
C THR A 712 9.26 20.77 -18.90
N PRO A 713 9.76 19.66 -19.49
CA PRO A 713 9.68 19.44 -20.93
C PRO A 713 8.26 19.69 -21.50
N HIS A 714 7.24 19.18 -20.80
CA HIS A 714 5.84 19.39 -21.16
C HIS A 714 5.39 20.86 -21.03
N ALA A 715 5.77 21.55 -19.95
CA ALA A 715 5.38 22.95 -19.76
C ALA A 715 6.04 23.87 -20.79
N ILE A 716 7.32 23.66 -21.12
CA ILE A 716 8.04 24.45 -22.13
C ILE A 716 7.39 24.30 -23.51
N ALA A 717 7.04 23.06 -23.89
CA ALA A 717 6.41 22.79 -25.18
C ALA A 717 5.03 23.44 -25.31
N ASN A 718 4.25 23.44 -24.22
CA ASN A 718 2.87 23.93 -24.26
C ASN A 718 2.77 25.43 -23.95
N PHE A 719 3.55 25.98 -23.04
CA PHE A 719 3.38 27.35 -22.52
C PHE A 719 4.40 28.37 -23.05
N SER A 720 5.04 28.10 -24.18
CA SER A 720 6.02 29.01 -24.82
C SER A 720 5.51 30.45 -25.08
N ILE A 721 4.20 30.65 -25.18
CA ILE A 721 3.56 31.98 -25.29
C ILE A 721 3.85 32.90 -24.08
N LEU A 722 4.18 32.32 -22.93
CA LEU A 722 4.57 33.05 -21.71
C LEU A 722 6.04 33.50 -21.72
N GLY A 723 6.75 33.31 -22.83
CA GLY A 723 8.17 33.62 -22.97
C GLY A 723 9.08 32.59 -22.29
N PRO A 724 10.41 32.80 -22.32
CA PRO A 724 11.40 31.82 -21.86
C PRO A 724 11.35 31.57 -20.34
N LYS A 725 10.83 32.51 -19.55
CA LYS A 725 10.64 32.35 -18.09
C LYS A 725 9.32 31.65 -17.72
N LEU A 726 8.40 31.42 -18.67
CA LEU A 726 7.05 30.88 -18.44
C LEU A 726 6.24 31.66 -17.37
N GLN A 727 6.39 32.98 -17.39
CA GLN A 727 5.90 33.89 -16.34
C GLN A 727 4.43 34.25 -16.58
N LEU A 728 3.62 34.21 -15.52
CA LEU A 728 2.19 34.54 -15.54
C LEU A 728 1.93 35.98 -15.09
N PHE A 729 2.61 36.42 -14.02
CA PHE A 729 2.44 37.75 -13.44
C PHE A 729 3.68 38.19 -12.67
N GLU A 730 4.01 39.49 -12.73
CA GLU A 730 5.15 40.14 -12.08
C GLU A 730 4.70 41.33 -11.24
N ALA A 731 5.34 41.53 -10.09
CA ALA A 731 5.21 42.74 -9.29
C ALA A 731 6.57 43.13 -8.66
N ARG A 732 6.76 44.43 -8.41
CA ARG A 732 7.92 44.90 -7.63
C ARG A 732 7.72 44.54 -6.16
N LEU A 733 8.78 44.20 -5.44
CA LEU A 733 8.70 43.84 -4.01
C LEU A 733 8.07 44.95 -3.15
N LEU A 734 8.27 46.22 -3.53
CA LEU A 734 7.73 47.39 -2.84
C LEU A 734 6.31 47.78 -3.28
N ASP A 735 5.71 47.06 -4.24
CA ASP A 735 4.33 47.30 -4.67
C ASP A 735 3.35 46.71 -3.66
N ARG A 736 2.94 47.51 -2.67
CA ARG A 736 2.04 47.09 -1.59
C ARG A 736 0.65 46.66 -2.05
N ASN A 737 0.24 46.96 -3.29
CA ASN A 737 -1.03 46.48 -3.83
C ASN A 737 -0.96 44.99 -4.20
N HIS A 738 0.22 44.51 -4.57
CA HIS A 738 0.42 43.15 -5.06
C HIS A 738 1.33 42.31 -4.16
N VAL A 739 2.19 42.92 -3.35
CA VAL A 739 3.19 42.22 -2.55
C VAL A 739 3.15 42.69 -1.09
N LEU A 740 2.98 41.72 -0.18
CA LEU A 740 3.11 41.92 1.26
C LEU A 740 4.25 41.05 1.81
N LEU A 741 4.99 41.62 2.77
CA LEU A 741 6.00 40.91 3.55
C LEU A 741 5.49 40.76 4.98
N LEU A 742 5.37 39.51 5.43
CA LEU A 742 4.69 39.18 6.69
C LEU A 742 5.58 38.30 7.58
N ARG A 743 5.42 38.45 8.90
CA ARG A 743 6.10 37.60 9.90
C ARG A 743 5.43 36.24 10.09
N GLU A 744 4.13 36.19 9.86
CA GLU A 744 3.31 34.98 9.92
C GLU A 744 2.59 34.82 8.58
N ARG A 745 2.48 33.60 8.07
CA ARG A 745 1.78 33.33 6.82
C ARG A 745 0.27 33.46 7.07
N PRO A 746 -0.47 34.22 6.24
CA PRO A 746 -1.89 34.44 6.46
C PRO A 746 -2.69 33.16 6.18
N MET A 747 -3.71 32.91 7.01
CA MET A 747 -4.68 31.83 6.83
C MET A 747 -6.11 32.38 6.89
N GLY A 748 -7.11 31.52 6.70
CA GLY A 748 -8.51 31.85 6.93
C GLY A 748 -8.90 31.81 8.41
N LEU A 749 -10.17 32.11 8.70
CA LEU A 749 -10.78 32.00 10.03
C LEU A 749 -10.04 32.77 11.15
N SER A 750 -9.49 33.95 10.82
CA SER A 750 -8.74 34.80 11.76
C SER A 750 -7.47 34.15 12.34
N GLN A 751 -6.91 33.14 11.66
CA GLN A 751 -5.70 32.44 12.09
C GLN A 751 -4.51 32.76 11.18
N THR A 752 -3.31 32.48 11.68
CA THR A 752 -2.04 32.66 10.97
C THR A 752 -1.11 31.47 11.23
N GLN A 753 -0.30 31.13 10.23
CA GLN A 753 0.71 30.09 10.35
C GLN A 753 2.04 30.71 10.77
N LYS A 754 2.55 30.28 11.94
CA LYS A 754 3.87 30.67 12.45
C LYS A 754 4.98 29.85 11.78
N VAL A 755 6.19 30.42 11.76
CA VAL A 755 7.42 29.73 11.29
C VAL A 755 7.74 28.52 12.18
N HIS A 756 7.71 28.69 13.50
CA HIS A 756 7.96 27.62 14.47
C HIS A 756 6.71 26.74 14.65
N ARG A 757 6.67 25.62 13.92
CA ARG A 757 5.61 24.60 14.05
C ARG A 757 6.03 23.38 14.88
N GLN A 758 7.33 23.15 15.02
CA GLN A 758 7.87 21.97 15.68
C GLN A 758 8.51 22.35 17.01
N ILE A 759 8.11 21.68 18.09
CA ILE A 759 8.93 21.57 19.29
C ILE A 759 10.11 20.69 18.89
N LEU A 760 11.34 21.17 19.07
CA LEU A 760 12.54 20.34 18.91
C LEU A 760 12.34 19.09 19.77
N SER A 761 12.24 17.91 19.16
CA SER A 761 12.24 16.66 19.91
C SER A 761 13.49 16.68 20.80
N PRO A 762 13.39 16.29 22.08
CA PRO A 762 14.59 16.03 22.85
C PRO A 762 15.48 15.07 22.05
N PRO A 763 16.81 15.27 22.03
CA PRO A 763 17.71 14.37 21.34
C PRO A 763 17.39 12.93 21.75
N ILE A 764 17.37 12.01 20.77
CA ILE A 764 17.04 10.60 20.98
C ILE A 764 17.84 10.09 22.19
N SER A 765 17.20 9.98 23.35
CA SER A 765 17.83 9.48 24.57
C SER A 765 18.43 8.12 24.25
N ALA A 766 19.64 7.82 24.73
CA ALA A 766 20.24 6.49 24.61
C ALA A 766 19.20 5.44 25.09
N PRO A 767 18.59 4.61 24.23
CA PRO A 767 18.05 3.36 24.74
C PRO A 767 19.24 2.56 25.27
N GLY A 768 18.98 1.67 26.23
CA GLY A 768 19.99 0.87 26.91
C GLY A 768 21.06 0.38 25.95
N GLU A 769 22.31 0.75 26.25
CA GLU A 769 23.51 0.51 25.46
C GLU A 769 23.84 -0.99 25.41
N GLU A 770 23.22 -1.77 24.52
CA GLU A 770 23.76 -3.11 24.28
C GLU A 770 24.83 -3.10 23.16
N TYR A 771 24.64 -2.30 22.08
CA TYR A 771 25.59 -2.15 20.96
C TYR A 771 25.22 -1.04 19.96
N GLN A 772 26.22 -0.53 19.22
CA GLN A 772 26.09 0.45 18.14
C GLN A 772 25.98 -0.23 16.77
N VAL A 773 24.96 0.08 15.97
CA VAL A 773 24.78 -0.50 14.62
C VAL A 773 25.16 0.52 13.55
N LYS A 774 26.27 0.33 12.84
CA LYS A 774 26.78 1.22 11.78
C LYS A 774 26.48 0.70 10.38
N ALA A 775 26.00 1.54 9.47
CA ALA A 775 25.93 1.23 8.04
C ALA A 775 27.25 1.54 7.32
N GLU A 776 27.66 0.70 6.35
CA GLU A 776 28.84 0.94 5.50
C GLU A 776 28.53 0.85 4.00
N PHE A 777 29.22 1.70 3.24
CA PHE A 777 29.14 1.87 1.78
C PHE A 777 30.39 1.30 1.09
N LYS A 778 30.29 0.92 -0.19
CA LYS A 778 31.41 0.33 -0.94
C LYS A 778 31.76 1.05 -2.25
N ASP A 779 30.86 1.86 -2.80
CA ASP A 779 30.95 2.35 -4.18
C ASP A 779 30.28 3.74 -4.26
N PRO A 780 30.73 4.70 -5.11
CA PRO A 780 30.04 5.97 -5.43
C PRO A 780 28.66 5.83 -6.10
N LYS A 781 27.94 4.72 -5.85
CA LYS A 781 26.51 4.51 -6.22
C LYS A 781 25.66 4.02 -5.03
N ASP A 782 26.10 4.31 -3.80
CA ASP A 782 25.23 4.58 -2.62
C ASP A 782 24.26 3.48 -2.18
N LEU A 783 24.68 2.23 -2.40
CA LEU A 783 24.03 1.07 -1.80
C LEU A 783 24.66 0.78 -0.44
N VAL A 784 23.86 0.91 0.62
CA VAL A 784 24.21 0.32 1.92
C VAL A 784 24.38 -1.19 1.69
N ARG A 785 25.60 -1.70 1.86
CA ARG A 785 25.91 -3.10 1.62
C ARG A 785 26.12 -3.88 2.89
N LEU A 786 26.70 -3.23 3.89
CA LEU A 786 27.17 -3.85 5.13
C LEU A 786 26.57 -3.09 6.31
N ILE A 787 26.28 -3.84 7.36
CA ILE A 787 25.92 -3.29 8.66
C ILE A 787 26.88 -3.91 9.69
N ILE A 788 27.42 -3.09 10.58
CA ILE A 788 28.34 -3.48 11.63
C ILE A 788 27.69 -3.23 12.98
N ALA A 789 27.47 -4.29 13.76
CA ALA A 789 27.11 -4.17 15.17
C ALA A 789 28.39 -4.15 16.01
N ARG A 790 28.69 -3.04 16.68
CA ARG A 790 29.76 -2.89 17.65
C ARG A 790 29.23 -3.07 19.06
N VAL A 791 29.66 -4.13 19.72
CA VAL A 791 29.27 -4.48 21.08
C VAL A 791 30.38 -4.07 22.04
N GLU A 792 30.08 -3.16 22.95
CA GLU A 792 30.98 -2.74 24.02
C GLU A 792 30.66 -3.54 25.29
N MET A 793 31.70 -3.89 26.05
CA MET A 793 31.56 -4.71 27.26
C MET A 793 31.49 -3.82 28.49
N ASP A 794 30.34 -3.85 29.18
CA ASP A 794 30.07 -2.97 30.31
C ASP A 794 30.53 -3.57 31.63
N SER A 795 30.46 -4.91 31.77
CA SER A 795 30.84 -5.60 32.99
C SER A 795 32.31 -6.03 32.99
N ASP A 796 32.96 -5.93 34.16
CA ASP A 796 34.34 -6.43 34.35
C ASP A 796 34.46 -7.93 34.06
N VAL A 797 33.38 -8.69 34.31
CA VAL A 797 33.29 -10.12 34.00
C VAL A 797 33.35 -10.34 32.48
N GLU A 798 32.55 -9.62 31.69
CA GLU A 798 32.59 -9.72 30.22
C GLU A 798 33.92 -9.23 29.65
N ARG A 799 34.50 -8.16 30.21
CA ARG A 799 35.83 -7.67 29.81
C ARG A 799 36.91 -8.70 30.04
N GLN A 800 36.89 -9.38 31.20
CA GLN A 800 37.82 -10.47 31.52
C GLN A 800 37.59 -11.67 30.60
N GLN A 801 36.34 -12.09 30.40
CA GLN A 801 36.00 -13.18 29.48
C GLN A 801 36.44 -12.88 28.03
N LEU A 802 36.24 -11.66 27.55
CA LEU A 802 36.65 -11.25 26.20
C LEU A 802 38.18 -11.19 26.06
N SER A 803 38.91 -10.76 27.10
CA SER A 803 40.38 -10.75 27.09
C SER A 803 40.95 -12.16 26.95
N GLN A 804 40.31 -13.16 27.58
CA GLN A 804 40.67 -14.57 27.54
C GLN A 804 40.11 -15.31 26.32
N ALA A 805 39.06 -14.78 25.69
CA ALA A 805 38.44 -15.38 24.52
C ALA A 805 39.46 -15.49 23.36
N LYS A 806 39.61 -16.70 22.82
CA LYS A 806 40.36 -16.96 21.59
C LYS A 806 39.51 -16.73 20.33
N LYS A 807 38.19 -16.93 20.45
CA LYS A 807 37.22 -16.80 19.35
C LYS A 807 35.85 -16.42 19.91
N ALA A 808 35.11 -15.61 19.17
CA ALA A 808 33.69 -15.35 19.37
C ALA A 808 32.93 -15.99 18.19
N ALA A 809 31.77 -16.56 18.47
CA ALA A 809 30.93 -17.20 17.47
C ALA A 809 29.62 -16.43 17.33
N VAL A 810 29.10 -16.38 16.10
CA VAL A 810 27.83 -15.73 15.79
C VAL A 810 26.95 -16.71 15.03
N SER A 811 25.69 -16.81 15.41
CA SER A 811 24.66 -17.56 14.71
C SER A 811 23.48 -16.66 14.37
N GLN A 812 22.90 -16.81 13.18
CA GLN A 812 21.68 -16.10 12.83
C GLN A 812 20.49 -16.81 13.45
N ILE A 813 19.71 -16.08 14.25
CA ILE A 813 18.52 -16.61 14.93
C ILE A 813 17.22 -16.10 14.30
N GLY A 814 17.26 -14.97 13.60
CA GLY A 814 16.12 -14.41 12.86
C GLY A 814 16.54 -13.65 11.59
N PRO A 815 15.58 -13.21 10.77
CA PRO A 815 15.85 -12.44 9.55
C PRO A 815 16.70 -11.18 9.77
N CYS A 816 16.54 -10.56 10.93
CA CYS A 816 17.19 -9.31 11.33
C CYS A 816 18.01 -9.49 12.63
N SER A 817 18.23 -10.71 13.11
CA SER A 817 18.81 -10.95 14.45
C SER A 817 19.91 -12.01 14.46
N LEU A 818 21.01 -11.74 15.16
CA LEU A 818 22.14 -12.64 15.40
C LEU A 818 22.35 -12.89 16.90
N GLU A 819 22.70 -14.10 17.32
CA GLU A 819 23.22 -14.39 18.67
C GLU A 819 24.76 -14.38 18.63
N LEU A 820 25.37 -13.46 19.37
CA LEU A 820 26.81 -13.41 19.62
C LEU A 820 27.14 -14.20 20.89
N THR A 821 28.13 -15.09 20.81
CA THR A 821 28.60 -15.92 21.92
C THR A 821 30.10 -15.81 22.11
N PHE A 822 30.53 -15.54 23.35
CA PHE A 822 31.94 -15.51 23.76
C PHE A 822 32.05 -15.91 25.23
N GLY A 823 32.95 -16.85 25.56
CA GLY A 823 33.02 -17.40 26.91
C GLY A 823 31.69 -18.05 27.31
N THR A 824 31.09 -17.59 28.42
CA THR A 824 29.75 -18.00 28.86
C THR A 824 28.66 -16.98 28.50
N SER A 825 29.03 -15.83 27.95
CA SER A 825 28.12 -14.75 27.63
C SER A 825 27.45 -14.94 26.27
N LYS A 826 26.17 -14.56 26.21
CA LYS A 826 25.36 -14.51 24.99
C LYS A 826 24.67 -13.16 24.88
N ARG A 827 24.71 -12.55 23.70
CA ARG A 827 24.02 -11.28 23.41
C ARG A 827 23.28 -11.37 22.07
N VAL A 828 22.10 -10.76 21.97
CA VAL A 828 21.29 -10.76 20.75
C VAL A 828 21.45 -9.43 20.01
N LEU A 829 22.11 -9.49 18.84
CA LEU A 829 22.31 -8.37 17.94
C LEU A 829 21.12 -8.23 17.01
N ARG A 830 20.45 -7.08 17.04
CA ARG A 830 19.22 -6.75 16.32
C ARG A 830 19.56 -5.68 15.29
N PHE A 831 19.37 -6.02 14.04
CA PHE A 831 19.64 -5.17 12.90
C PHE A 831 18.33 -4.49 12.47
N PRO A 832 18.37 -3.21 12.04
CA PRO A 832 17.18 -2.46 11.61
C PRO A 832 16.67 -2.87 10.21
N TYR A 833 17.32 -3.84 9.58
CA TYR A 833 16.97 -4.37 8.26
C TYR A 833 17.46 -5.81 8.13
N PRO A 834 16.82 -6.67 7.32
CA PRO A 834 17.25 -8.04 7.11
C PRO A 834 18.71 -8.18 6.64
N ILE A 835 19.41 -9.16 7.20
CA ILE A 835 20.83 -9.44 6.93
C ILE A 835 21.04 -10.81 6.29
N SER A 836 22.06 -10.91 5.44
CA SER A 836 22.49 -12.18 4.84
C SER A 836 23.16 -13.07 5.87
N GLN A 837 22.96 -14.39 5.75
CA GLN A 837 23.66 -15.38 6.59
C GLN A 837 25.10 -15.63 6.13
N THR A 838 25.49 -15.08 4.97
CA THR A 838 26.81 -15.32 4.36
C THR A 838 27.79 -14.22 4.72
N ASN A 839 29.07 -14.57 4.81
CA ASN A 839 30.18 -13.63 5.02
C ASN A 839 30.07 -12.79 6.30
N ILE A 840 29.44 -13.31 7.36
CA ILE A 840 29.46 -12.67 8.69
C ILE A 840 30.89 -12.69 9.22
N LYS A 841 31.45 -11.51 9.52
CA LYS A 841 32.80 -11.36 10.07
C LYS A 841 32.72 -10.88 11.51
N VAL A 842 33.51 -11.51 12.38
CA VAL A 842 33.60 -11.16 13.80
C VAL A 842 35.02 -10.74 14.10
N LYS A 843 35.21 -9.53 14.63
CA LYS A 843 36.51 -8.98 15.00
C LYS A 843 36.52 -8.62 16.49
N ILE A 844 37.34 -9.31 17.27
CA ILE A 844 37.56 -9.01 18.68
C ILE A 844 38.67 -7.96 18.80
N LYS A 845 38.36 -6.83 19.44
CA LYS A 845 39.32 -5.76 19.75
C LYS A 845 39.60 -5.78 21.26
N LYS A 846 40.62 -6.55 21.66
CA LYS A 846 40.95 -6.76 23.08
C LYS A 846 41.39 -5.49 23.80
N SER A 847 42.11 -4.59 23.12
CA SER A 847 42.61 -3.34 23.71
C SER A 847 41.50 -2.34 24.04
N THR A 848 40.36 -2.42 23.37
CA THR A 848 39.19 -1.53 23.56
C THR A 848 38.00 -2.30 24.12
N HIS A 849 38.19 -3.54 24.59
CA HIS A 849 37.16 -4.43 25.10
C HIS A 849 35.85 -4.45 24.28
N CYS A 850 35.95 -4.53 22.94
CA CYS A 850 34.77 -4.54 22.08
C CYS A 850 34.81 -5.62 20.99
N VAL A 851 33.63 -5.95 20.45
CA VAL A 851 33.44 -6.91 19.36
C VAL A 851 32.71 -6.22 18.22
N ASP A 852 33.31 -6.18 17.03
CA ASP A 852 32.61 -5.77 15.81
C ASP A 852 32.08 -7.01 15.07
N VAL A 853 30.78 -7.03 14.78
CA VAL A 853 30.12 -8.04 13.96
C VAL A 853 29.63 -7.39 12.68
N THR A 854 30.27 -7.71 11.56
CA THR A 854 29.92 -7.21 10.23
C THR A 854 29.05 -8.22 9.49
N ALA A 855 27.86 -7.79 9.07
CA ALA A 855 26.92 -8.56 8.27
C ALA A 855 26.60 -7.84 6.96
N LEU A 856 26.30 -8.59 5.89
CA LEU A 856 25.79 -8.02 4.65
C LEU A 856 24.28 -7.77 4.76
N ILE A 857 23.78 -6.70 4.15
CA ILE A 857 22.34 -6.54 3.95
C ILE A 857 21.82 -7.68 3.07
N SER A 858 20.68 -8.24 3.45
CA SER A 858 19.99 -9.24 2.64
C SER A 858 19.51 -8.59 1.36
N LYS A 859 20.00 -9.08 0.22
CA LYS A 859 19.42 -8.75 -1.07
C LYS A 859 18.30 -9.72 -1.39
N PRO A 860 17.30 -9.32 -2.17
CA PRO A 860 16.38 -10.28 -2.74
C PRO A 860 17.15 -11.35 -3.52
N ILE A 861 16.70 -12.61 -3.44
CA ILE A 861 17.23 -13.77 -4.16
C ILE A 861 18.58 -14.31 -3.60
N ASP A 862 19.30 -13.54 -2.79
CA ASP A 862 20.47 -14.02 -2.05
C ASP A 862 20.05 -14.84 -0.82
N THR A 863 20.96 -15.67 -0.31
CA THR A 863 20.73 -16.46 0.91
C THR A 863 20.78 -15.58 2.16
N GLY A 864 19.70 -15.59 2.95
CA GLY A 864 19.55 -14.90 4.24
C GLY A 864 18.29 -14.05 4.32
N GLY A 865 18.17 -13.19 5.33
CA GLY A 865 16.96 -12.41 5.60
C GLY A 865 15.71 -13.28 5.76
N TYR A 866 14.55 -12.77 5.34
CA TYR A 866 13.29 -13.52 5.36
C TYR A 866 13.28 -14.78 4.49
N PRO A 867 14.02 -14.90 3.37
CA PRO A 867 14.16 -16.19 2.70
C PRO A 867 14.66 -17.35 3.59
N SER A 868 15.36 -17.06 4.70
CA SER A 868 15.77 -18.07 5.68
C SER A 868 14.67 -18.47 6.66
N ASP A 869 13.67 -17.62 6.85
CA ASP A 869 12.43 -17.86 7.60
C ASP A 869 11.23 -17.25 6.84
N PRO A 870 10.78 -17.90 5.76
CA PRO A 870 9.95 -17.25 4.73
C PRO A 870 8.50 -17.04 5.14
N PHE A 871 8.03 -17.65 6.24
CA PHE A 871 6.64 -17.59 6.67
C PHE A 871 6.54 -17.32 8.18
N PRO A 872 7.08 -16.18 8.65
CA PRO A 872 7.15 -15.95 10.08
C PRO A 872 5.74 -15.76 10.64
N ILE A 873 5.53 -16.36 11.82
CA ILE A 873 4.35 -16.12 12.65
C ILE A 873 4.77 -15.21 13.78
N VAL A 874 4.20 -14.02 13.77
CA VAL A 874 4.49 -12.99 14.76
C VAL A 874 3.53 -13.15 15.94
N GLN A 875 4.07 -12.93 17.14
CA GLN A 875 3.29 -12.90 18.37
C GLN A 875 3.18 -11.44 18.83
N HIS A 876 2.00 -10.87 18.66
CA HIS A 876 1.64 -9.55 19.18
C HIS A 876 0.81 -9.75 20.45
N THR A 877 -0.49 -9.44 20.40
CA THR A 877 -1.46 -9.91 21.41
C THR A 877 -1.73 -11.41 21.27
N THR A 878 -1.76 -11.90 20.02
CA THR A 878 -1.93 -13.31 19.63
C THR A 878 -1.03 -13.65 18.44
N PHE A 879 -1.04 -14.92 18.01
CA PHE A 879 -0.30 -15.38 16.84
C PHE A 879 -0.98 -14.95 15.54
N SER A 880 -0.18 -14.44 14.59
CA SER A 880 -0.64 -14.02 13.27
C SER A 880 0.43 -14.29 12.19
N PRO A 881 0.06 -14.77 11.00
CA PRO A 881 0.98 -14.85 9.86
C PRO A 881 1.41 -13.44 9.46
N TRP A 882 2.71 -13.26 9.25
CA TRP A 882 3.24 -11.94 8.91
C TRP A 882 3.00 -11.56 7.44
N ASN A 883 3.18 -12.49 6.50
CA ASN A 883 3.19 -12.22 5.05
C ASN A 883 2.14 -13.00 4.25
N ILE A 884 1.18 -13.62 4.94
CA ILE A 884 0.02 -14.29 4.35
C ILE A 884 -1.22 -13.69 5.01
N HIS A 885 -2.15 -13.19 4.20
CA HIS A 885 -3.34 -12.50 4.70
C HIS A 885 -4.41 -13.48 5.21
N HIS A 886 -5.16 -13.09 6.22
CA HIS A 886 -6.27 -13.85 6.82
C HIS A 886 -7.47 -13.98 5.90
N VAL A 887 -8.18 -15.11 5.95
CA VAL A 887 -9.43 -15.33 5.22
C VAL A 887 -10.44 -16.13 6.05
N HIS A 888 -11.72 -15.77 5.96
CA HIS A 888 -12.79 -16.53 6.61
C HIS A 888 -13.31 -17.63 5.67
N ILE A 889 -12.80 -18.85 5.79
CA ILE A 889 -13.06 -19.98 4.88
C ILE A 889 -14.56 -20.19 4.60
N ASP A 890 -15.38 -20.20 5.65
CA ASP A 890 -16.82 -20.46 5.53
C ASP A 890 -17.62 -19.32 4.89
N ARG A 891 -17.01 -18.13 4.76
CA ARG A 891 -17.56 -16.96 4.06
C ARG A 891 -16.98 -16.76 2.66
N MET A 892 -16.31 -17.77 2.11
CA MET A 892 -15.81 -17.78 0.73
C MET A 892 -16.69 -18.64 -0.19
N PRO A 893 -16.97 -18.21 -1.45
CA PRO A 893 -17.69 -19.02 -2.42
C PRO A 893 -16.97 -20.34 -2.72
N LYS A 894 -17.71 -21.46 -2.73
CA LYS A 894 -17.19 -22.80 -3.03
C LYS A 894 -17.43 -23.13 -4.50
N VAL A 895 -16.35 -23.43 -5.23
CA VAL A 895 -16.37 -23.73 -6.66
C VAL A 895 -16.90 -25.14 -6.93
N ASP A 896 -17.75 -25.28 -7.95
CA ASP A 896 -18.21 -26.59 -8.44
C ASP A 896 -17.19 -27.21 -9.38
N ILE A 897 -16.27 -27.98 -8.80
CA ILE A 897 -15.21 -28.68 -9.53
C ILE A 897 -15.73 -29.77 -10.48
N LYS A 898 -17.01 -30.18 -10.39
CA LYS A 898 -17.59 -31.13 -11.36
C LYS A 898 -17.69 -30.50 -12.75
N GLN A 899 -17.80 -29.17 -12.83
CA GLN A 899 -17.77 -28.40 -14.08
C GLN A 899 -16.35 -28.03 -14.50
N LYS A 900 -15.40 -28.96 -14.35
CA LYS A 900 -13.95 -28.72 -14.55
C LYS A 900 -13.58 -28.06 -15.87
N GLU A 901 -14.27 -28.37 -16.97
CA GLU A 901 -13.98 -27.78 -18.28
C GLU A 901 -14.17 -26.25 -18.31
N LYS A 902 -15.05 -25.69 -17.47
CA LYS A 902 -15.25 -24.23 -17.37
C LYS A 902 -14.12 -23.53 -16.63
N ILE A 903 -13.45 -24.21 -15.69
CA ILE A 903 -12.42 -23.60 -14.82
C ILE A 903 -11.00 -24.04 -15.18
N LYS A 904 -10.85 -25.07 -16.02
CA LYS A 904 -9.58 -25.68 -16.41
C LYS A 904 -8.55 -24.66 -16.90
N TRP A 905 -8.92 -23.83 -17.87
CA TRP A 905 -7.99 -22.86 -18.47
C TRP A 905 -7.57 -21.77 -17.50
N TRP A 906 -8.50 -21.28 -16.68
CA TRP A 906 -8.19 -20.36 -15.59
C TRP A 906 -7.16 -21.00 -14.65
N LEU A 907 -7.42 -22.19 -14.11
CA LEU A 907 -6.53 -22.83 -13.14
C LEU A 907 -5.13 -23.10 -13.71
N ILE A 908 -5.02 -23.56 -14.97
CA ILE A 908 -3.74 -23.78 -15.65
C ILE A 908 -2.96 -22.47 -15.76
N ASN A 909 -3.60 -21.40 -16.27
CA ASN A 909 -2.92 -20.12 -16.47
C ASN A 909 -2.54 -19.47 -15.14
N HIS A 910 -3.43 -19.51 -14.14
CA HIS A 910 -3.22 -18.91 -12.82
C HIS A 910 -2.07 -19.57 -12.07
N THR A 911 -2.02 -20.90 -12.09
CA THR A 911 -0.93 -21.67 -11.46
C THR A 911 0.38 -21.59 -12.26
N ALA A 912 0.34 -21.43 -13.57
CA ALA A 912 1.54 -21.21 -14.39
C ALA A 912 2.16 -19.82 -14.19
N LEU A 913 1.33 -18.80 -13.93
CA LEU A 913 1.76 -17.43 -13.71
C LEU A 913 2.11 -17.12 -12.24
N GLN A 914 1.97 -18.08 -11.32
CA GLN A 914 2.53 -17.94 -9.96
C GLN A 914 4.07 -17.84 -9.98
N LEU A 915 4.70 -18.36 -11.03
CA LEU A 915 6.13 -18.31 -11.26
C LEU A 915 6.51 -17.03 -12.01
N SER A 916 7.50 -16.31 -11.48
CA SER A 916 8.21 -15.27 -12.23
C SER A 916 8.98 -15.87 -13.41
N ASP A 917 9.48 -15.03 -14.31
CA ASP A 917 10.30 -15.49 -15.43
C ASP A 917 11.62 -16.14 -14.94
N ARG A 918 12.22 -15.63 -13.86
CA ARG A 918 13.40 -16.24 -13.22
C ARG A 918 13.07 -17.63 -12.66
N GLU A 919 11.99 -17.73 -11.91
CA GLU A 919 11.55 -19.00 -11.32
C GLU A 919 11.19 -20.02 -12.40
N ARG A 920 10.58 -19.58 -13.50
CA ARG A 920 10.28 -20.43 -14.66
C ARG A 920 11.54 -20.93 -15.36
N LEU A 921 12.58 -20.10 -15.46
CA LEU A 921 13.89 -20.54 -15.98
C LEU A 921 14.52 -21.60 -15.08
N ILE A 922 14.49 -21.40 -13.75
CA ILE A 922 14.97 -22.39 -12.77
C ILE A 922 14.21 -23.71 -12.92
N GLN A 923 12.88 -23.63 -13.03
CA GLN A 923 12.02 -24.79 -13.25
C GLN A 923 12.42 -25.57 -14.52
N ARG A 924 12.68 -24.85 -15.63
CA ARG A 924 12.99 -25.47 -16.93
C ARG A 924 14.40 -26.03 -17.00
N VAL A 925 15.39 -25.35 -16.43
CA VAL A 925 16.82 -25.64 -16.64
C VAL A 925 17.47 -26.40 -15.48
N THR A 926 16.88 -26.35 -14.28
CA THR A 926 17.44 -27.01 -13.09
C THR A 926 16.50 -28.10 -12.57
N HIS A 927 17.01 -29.34 -12.54
CA HIS A 927 16.29 -30.47 -11.96
C HIS A 927 15.95 -30.20 -10.48
N ALA A 928 14.72 -30.53 -10.06
CA ALA A 928 14.21 -30.20 -8.72
C ALA A 928 15.09 -30.69 -7.56
N SER A 929 15.72 -31.87 -7.68
CA SER A 929 16.65 -32.40 -6.66
C SER A 929 17.99 -31.64 -6.57
N ASN A 930 18.34 -30.85 -7.58
CA ASN A 930 19.60 -30.10 -7.67
C ASN A 930 19.43 -28.60 -7.38
N ARG A 931 18.21 -28.15 -7.06
CA ARG A 931 17.93 -26.75 -6.74
C ARG A 931 18.53 -26.38 -5.38
N ARG A 932 18.87 -25.11 -5.20
CA ARG A 932 19.42 -24.57 -3.95
C ARG A 932 18.32 -24.29 -2.93
N ALA A 933 18.67 -24.16 -1.66
CA ALA A 933 17.70 -23.79 -0.61
C ALA A 933 16.97 -22.47 -0.91
N SER A 934 17.65 -21.48 -1.51
CA SER A 934 17.06 -20.22 -1.97
C SER A 934 16.06 -20.37 -3.13
N GLU A 935 15.98 -21.56 -3.74
CA GLU A 935 15.09 -21.89 -4.85
C GLU A 935 13.96 -22.84 -4.40
N ALA A 936 13.85 -23.15 -3.10
CA ALA A 936 12.86 -24.07 -2.56
C ALA A 936 11.41 -23.63 -2.83
N LEU A 937 11.14 -22.32 -2.92
CA LEU A 937 9.83 -21.79 -3.31
C LEU A 937 9.39 -22.29 -4.69
N VAL A 938 10.32 -22.53 -5.63
CA VAL A 938 10.00 -23.09 -6.94
C VAL A 938 9.46 -24.52 -6.81
N ASN A 939 10.06 -25.34 -5.93
CA ASN A 939 9.56 -26.68 -5.63
C ASN A 939 8.15 -26.62 -5.04
N PHE A 940 7.94 -25.76 -4.04
CA PHE A 940 6.61 -25.59 -3.43
C PHE A 940 5.57 -25.17 -4.47
N LYS A 941 5.87 -24.19 -5.33
CA LYS A 941 4.96 -23.72 -6.39
C LYS A 941 4.61 -24.84 -7.38
N GLU A 942 5.56 -25.73 -7.70
CA GLU A 942 5.32 -26.94 -8.49
C GLU A 942 4.40 -27.93 -7.77
N SER A 943 4.67 -28.23 -6.51
CA SER A 943 3.83 -29.11 -5.67
C SER A 943 2.42 -28.54 -5.46
N MET A 944 2.28 -27.21 -5.34
CA MET A 944 0.99 -26.53 -5.20
C MET A 944 0.20 -26.58 -6.51
N THR A 945 0.83 -26.31 -7.67
CA THR A 945 0.22 -26.59 -8.99
C THR A 945 -0.22 -28.05 -9.03
N GLY A 946 0.67 -28.94 -8.58
CA GLY A 946 0.49 -30.36 -8.26
C GLY A 946 -0.91 -30.66 -7.74
N ILE A 947 -1.05 -30.36 -6.46
CA ILE A 947 -2.24 -30.59 -5.65
C ILE A 947 -3.50 -30.00 -6.31
N VAL A 948 -3.45 -28.76 -6.81
CA VAL A 948 -4.65 -28.10 -7.38
C VAL A 948 -5.17 -28.81 -8.62
N LEU A 949 -4.31 -29.10 -9.59
CA LEU A 949 -4.77 -29.66 -10.86
C LEU A 949 -5.20 -31.13 -10.71
N ASP A 950 -4.62 -31.88 -9.77
CA ASP A 950 -5.05 -33.26 -9.48
C ASP A 950 -6.35 -33.29 -8.66
N TYR A 951 -6.54 -32.33 -7.75
CA TYR A 951 -7.80 -32.18 -7.02
C TYR A 951 -9.00 -31.94 -7.93
N VAL A 952 -8.80 -31.16 -9.00
CA VAL A 952 -9.83 -30.90 -10.01
C VAL A 952 -9.89 -32.01 -11.08
N GLY A 953 -8.85 -32.85 -11.20
CA GLY A 953 -8.75 -33.89 -12.23
C GLY A 953 -8.47 -33.34 -13.63
N VAL A 954 -7.60 -32.33 -13.71
CA VAL A 954 -7.16 -31.63 -14.93
C VAL A 954 -5.83 -32.16 -15.47
N ARG A 955 -4.86 -32.50 -14.61
CA ARG A 955 -3.50 -32.87 -15.03
C ARG A 955 -3.44 -34.22 -15.74
N ALA A 956 -3.99 -35.26 -15.13
CA ALA A 956 -3.99 -36.62 -15.67
C ALA A 956 -5.43 -37.14 -15.76
N PRO A 957 -6.20 -36.78 -16.81
CA PRO A 957 -7.61 -37.11 -16.91
C PRO A 957 -7.92 -38.61 -16.81
N SER A 958 -6.96 -39.48 -17.17
CA SER A 958 -7.06 -40.94 -17.07
C SER A 958 -6.95 -41.47 -15.64
N GLN A 959 -6.36 -40.73 -14.70
CA GLN A 959 -6.21 -41.11 -13.30
C GLN A 959 -7.35 -40.58 -12.41
N GLY A 960 -8.23 -39.74 -12.96
CA GLY A 960 -9.35 -39.18 -12.21
C GLY A 960 -8.95 -37.95 -11.37
N ARG A 961 -9.66 -37.73 -10.26
CA ARG A 961 -9.39 -36.65 -9.30
C ARG A 961 -8.94 -37.25 -7.98
N HIS A 962 -8.12 -36.52 -7.24
CA HIS A 962 -7.62 -36.93 -5.93
C HIS A 962 -7.97 -35.90 -4.86
N SER A 963 -8.63 -36.30 -3.78
CA SER A 963 -8.91 -35.41 -2.63
C SER A 963 -7.97 -35.60 -1.45
N THR A 964 -7.11 -36.63 -1.48
CA THR A 964 -6.14 -36.90 -0.42
C THR A 964 -4.72 -36.91 -0.98
N PHE A 965 -3.84 -36.09 -0.42
CA PHE A 965 -2.44 -35.99 -0.81
C PHE A 965 -1.53 -36.33 0.36
N VAL A 966 -0.45 -37.04 0.10
CA VAL A 966 0.61 -37.30 1.08
C VAL A 966 1.91 -36.65 0.65
N LEU A 967 2.47 -35.82 1.52
CA LEU A 967 3.79 -35.26 1.34
C LEU A 967 4.81 -36.32 1.78
N ILE A 968 5.62 -36.78 0.84
CA ILE A 968 6.61 -37.84 1.05
C ILE A 968 8.00 -37.30 0.77
N GLU A 969 8.87 -37.37 1.78
CA GLU A 969 10.31 -37.31 1.53
C GLU A 969 10.74 -38.73 1.19
N PRO A 970 11.35 -39.00 0.01
CA PRO A 970 11.62 -40.36 -0.42
C PRO A 970 12.30 -41.21 0.66
N THR A 971 13.39 -40.71 1.26
CA THR A 971 14.22 -41.44 2.23
C THR A 971 13.48 -41.78 3.53
N TYR A 972 12.62 -40.89 4.02
CA TYR A 972 12.02 -40.96 5.36
C TYR A 972 10.53 -41.30 5.36
N GLY A 973 9.86 -41.29 4.19
CA GLY A 973 8.46 -41.63 4.03
C GLY A 973 7.49 -40.45 4.17
N ILE A 974 6.24 -40.77 4.50
CA ILE A 974 5.14 -39.79 4.64
C ILE A 974 5.40 -38.93 5.88
N HIS A 975 5.39 -37.60 5.71
CA HIS A 975 5.53 -36.67 6.83
C HIS A 975 4.28 -35.81 7.08
N THR A 976 3.37 -35.69 6.10
CA THR A 976 2.15 -34.89 6.20
C THR A 976 1.06 -35.45 5.28
N ILE A 977 -0.17 -35.51 5.79
CA ILE A 977 -1.38 -35.85 5.03
C ILE A 977 -2.21 -34.57 4.85
N ILE A 978 -2.67 -34.33 3.63
CA ILE A 978 -3.49 -33.18 3.24
C ILE A 978 -4.80 -33.73 2.67
N MET A 979 -5.92 -33.49 3.36
CA MET A 979 -7.26 -33.83 2.90
C MET A 979 -7.95 -32.56 2.41
N VAL A 980 -8.38 -32.53 1.14
CA VAL A 980 -8.93 -31.34 0.48
C VAL A 980 -10.45 -31.45 0.35
N SER A 981 -11.16 -30.59 1.07
CA SER A 981 -12.63 -30.54 1.11
C SER A 981 -13.25 -29.66 0.01
N GLY A 982 -12.54 -28.63 -0.44
CA GLY A 982 -13.07 -27.70 -1.44
C GLY A 982 -12.04 -26.75 -2.06
N LEU A 983 -12.31 -26.34 -3.30
CA LEU A 983 -11.72 -25.17 -3.93
C LEU A 983 -12.63 -23.96 -3.66
N ARG A 984 -12.08 -22.88 -3.10
CA ARG A 984 -12.84 -21.66 -2.75
C ARG A 984 -12.24 -20.41 -3.39
N LEU A 985 -13.08 -19.42 -3.68
CA LEU A 985 -12.67 -18.14 -4.25
C LEU A 985 -12.21 -17.17 -3.16
N ASP A 986 -10.96 -16.75 -3.25
CA ASP A 986 -10.42 -15.63 -2.48
C ASP A 986 -10.59 -14.36 -3.29
N LEU A 987 -11.71 -13.68 -3.01
CA LEU A 987 -12.18 -12.55 -3.81
C LEU A 987 -11.29 -11.32 -3.63
N ALA A 988 -10.91 -10.98 -2.39
CA ALA A 988 -10.00 -9.85 -2.13
C ALA A 988 -8.57 -10.15 -2.58
N GLY A 989 -8.08 -11.38 -2.40
CA GLY A 989 -6.78 -11.81 -2.90
C GLY A 989 -6.74 -12.05 -4.42
N MET A 990 -7.89 -11.95 -5.12
CA MET A 990 -8.05 -12.19 -6.56
C MET A 990 -7.48 -13.57 -6.99
N THR A 991 -7.62 -14.56 -6.13
CA THR A 991 -7.04 -15.90 -6.28
C THR A 991 -8.03 -16.98 -5.81
N PHE A 992 -7.58 -18.23 -5.72
CA PHE A 992 -8.32 -19.30 -5.09
C PHE A 992 -7.51 -19.90 -3.93
N VAL A 993 -8.21 -20.62 -3.05
CA VAL A 993 -7.62 -21.39 -1.96
C VAL A 993 -8.20 -22.81 -1.91
N LEU A 994 -7.49 -23.71 -1.25
CA LEU A 994 -7.97 -25.04 -0.88
C LEU A 994 -8.33 -25.06 0.61
N ASP A 995 -9.55 -25.52 0.91
CA ASP A 995 -10.04 -25.79 2.27
C ASP A 995 -9.57 -27.19 2.67
N CYS A 996 -8.59 -27.26 3.58
CA CYS A 996 -7.84 -28.48 3.87
C CYS A 996 -7.90 -28.88 5.34
N ALA A 997 -7.78 -30.18 5.61
CA ALA A 997 -7.46 -30.73 6.92
C ALA A 997 -6.06 -31.34 6.86
N ILE A 998 -5.18 -30.91 7.76
CA ILE A 998 -3.76 -31.28 7.80
C ILE A 998 -3.49 -32.19 8.99
N VAL A 999 -2.83 -33.32 8.74
CA VAL A 999 -2.35 -34.24 9.77
C VAL A 999 -0.84 -34.41 9.63
N SER A 1000 -0.10 -34.23 10.74
CA SER A 1000 1.30 -34.61 10.79
C SER A 1000 1.42 -36.12 11.02
N ALA A 1001 2.33 -36.78 10.29
CA ALA A 1001 2.43 -38.24 10.38
C ALA A 1001 2.76 -38.74 11.80
N GLU A 1002 3.46 -37.93 12.59
CA GLU A 1002 3.88 -38.23 13.96
C GLU A 1002 2.78 -37.95 15.01
N SER A 1003 1.77 -37.13 14.68
CA SER A 1003 0.78 -36.67 15.67
C SER A 1003 -0.47 -37.55 15.77
N ALA A 1004 -0.63 -38.52 14.87
CA ALA A 1004 -1.79 -39.40 14.80
C ALA A 1004 -1.46 -40.83 15.32
N PRO A 1005 -2.02 -41.28 16.46
CA PRO A 1005 -1.96 -42.68 16.85
C PRO A 1005 -2.67 -43.55 15.79
N ASN A 1006 -2.14 -44.74 15.49
CA ASN A 1006 -2.68 -45.67 14.48
C ASN A 1006 -2.73 -45.09 13.05
N ILE A 1007 -1.71 -44.35 12.62
CA ILE A 1007 -1.66 -43.79 11.26
C ILE A 1007 -1.55 -44.87 10.17
N THR A 1008 -0.88 -46.00 10.42
CA THR A 1008 -0.67 -47.05 9.43
C THR A 1008 -1.98 -47.68 8.93
N PRO A 1009 -2.93 -48.11 9.80
CA PRO A 1009 -4.26 -48.53 9.35
C PRO A 1009 -5.03 -47.46 8.58
N ALA A 1010 -4.90 -46.19 8.97
CA ALA A 1010 -5.58 -45.09 8.29
C ALA A 1010 -5.01 -44.83 6.89
N ILE A 1011 -3.69 -44.94 6.72
CA ILE A 1011 -3.03 -44.85 5.41
C ILE A 1011 -3.47 -46.03 4.52
N GLN A 1012 -3.55 -47.24 5.06
CA GLN A 1012 -4.00 -48.40 4.29
C GLN A 1012 -5.44 -48.23 3.80
N LEU A 1013 -6.34 -47.68 4.63
CA LEU A 1013 -7.71 -47.32 4.21
C LEU A 1013 -7.73 -46.26 3.09
N LEU A 1014 -6.78 -45.33 3.09
CA LEU A 1014 -6.65 -44.32 2.04
C LEU A 1014 -6.12 -44.95 0.74
N GLU A 1015 -5.15 -45.85 0.81
CA GLU A 1015 -4.64 -46.61 -0.34
C GLU A 1015 -5.74 -47.47 -0.97
N ASP A 1016 -6.48 -48.21 -0.14
CA ASP A 1016 -7.62 -49.04 -0.56
C ASP A 1016 -8.73 -48.23 -1.23
N SER A 1017 -8.86 -46.94 -0.89
CA SER A 1017 -9.84 -46.04 -1.50
C SER A 1017 -9.48 -45.60 -2.93
N GLY A 1018 -8.21 -45.74 -3.33
CA GLY A 1018 -7.69 -45.27 -4.62
C GLY A 1018 -7.60 -43.74 -4.77
N ASP A 1019 -7.95 -42.96 -3.74
CA ASP A 1019 -7.95 -41.49 -3.76
C ASP A 1019 -6.60 -40.87 -3.33
N LEU A 1020 -5.71 -41.67 -2.74
CA LEU A 1020 -4.42 -41.22 -2.22
C LEU A 1020 -3.42 -40.91 -3.35
N LEU A 1021 -2.86 -39.69 -3.35
CA LEU A 1021 -1.80 -39.29 -4.29
C LEU A 1021 -0.51 -38.82 -3.58
N GLU A 1022 0.62 -39.34 -4.04
CA GLU A 1022 1.94 -38.94 -3.54
C GLU A 1022 2.40 -37.61 -4.13
N VAL A 1023 2.72 -36.65 -3.25
CA VAL A 1023 3.46 -35.43 -3.60
C VAL A 1023 4.86 -35.56 -3.03
N ARG A 1024 5.82 -35.85 -3.91
CA ARG A 1024 7.21 -36.11 -3.50
C ARG A 1024 7.93 -34.81 -3.18
N THR A 1025 8.08 -34.53 -1.90
CA THR A 1025 8.84 -33.39 -1.41
C THR A 1025 10.34 -33.68 -1.48
N ARG A 1026 11.12 -32.72 -1.98
CA ARG A 1026 12.58 -32.83 -1.99
C ARG A 1026 13.16 -32.46 -0.61
N PRO A 1027 14.39 -32.88 -0.26
CA PRO A 1027 14.97 -32.58 1.06
C PRO A 1027 14.96 -31.08 1.44
N ILE A 1028 15.16 -30.19 0.46
CA ILE A 1028 15.09 -28.72 0.68
C ILE A 1028 13.66 -28.17 0.78
N GLU A 1029 12.67 -28.93 0.34
CA GLU A 1029 11.24 -28.55 0.32
C GLU A 1029 10.55 -28.93 1.62
N VAL A 1030 11.00 -29.98 2.32
CA VAL A 1030 10.38 -30.43 3.59
C VAL A 1030 10.39 -29.32 4.65
N PRO A 1031 11.52 -28.65 4.96
CA PRO A 1031 11.51 -27.57 5.96
C PRO A 1031 10.63 -26.39 5.53
N LEU A 1032 10.54 -26.13 4.22
CA LEU A 1032 9.68 -25.07 3.68
C LEU A 1032 8.20 -25.39 3.94
N TRP A 1033 7.76 -26.62 3.66
CA TRP A 1033 6.40 -27.07 4.00
C TRP A 1033 6.13 -26.97 5.50
N LYS A 1034 7.06 -27.47 6.34
CA LYS A 1034 6.89 -27.45 7.81
C LYS A 1034 6.75 -26.02 8.36
N ARG A 1035 7.42 -25.03 7.77
CA ARG A 1035 7.26 -23.60 8.14
C ARG A 1035 6.00 -22.96 7.58
N LEU A 1036 5.56 -23.38 6.40
CA LEU A 1036 4.37 -22.83 5.73
C LEU A 1036 3.05 -23.31 6.35
N LEU A 1037 3.00 -24.57 6.81
CA LEU A 1037 1.78 -25.16 7.35
C LEU A 1037 1.18 -24.37 8.53
N PRO A 1038 1.97 -23.94 9.55
CA PRO A 1038 1.48 -23.02 10.56
C PRO A 1038 0.85 -21.75 9.98
N ALA A 1039 1.49 -21.11 9.00
CA ALA A 1039 0.97 -19.88 8.41
C ALA A 1039 -0.36 -20.10 7.66
N PHE A 1040 -0.53 -21.25 6.99
CA PHE A 1040 -1.80 -21.65 6.38
C PHE A 1040 -2.89 -22.04 7.37
N VAL A 1041 -2.52 -22.57 8.55
CA VAL A 1041 -3.46 -22.79 9.66
C VAL A 1041 -3.92 -21.44 10.22
N GLU A 1042 -2.97 -20.58 10.60
CA GLU A 1042 -3.28 -19.26 11.18
C GLU A 1042 -4.06 -18.37 10.21
N ARG A 1043 -3.80 -18.46 8.89
CA ARG A 1043 -4.55 -17.76 7.84
C ARG A 1043 -6.05 -18.00 7.90
N GLY A 1044 -6.48 -19.21 8.23
CA GLY A 1044 -7.89 -19.61 8.26
C GLY A 1044 -8.46 -19.79 9.65
N ARG A 1045 -7.71 -19.40 10.70
CA ARG A 1045 -8.04 -19.71 12.09
C ARG A 1045 -9.28 -18.95 12.55
N THR A 1046 -10.26 -19.69 13.07
CA THR A 1046 -11.49 -19.15 13.67
C THR A 1046 -11.67 -19.52 15.15
N TRP A 1047 -10.66 -20.15 15.76
CA TRP A 1047 -10.62 -20.59 17.15
C TRP A 1047 -9.48 -19.93 17.92
N PRO A 1048 -9.59 -19.74 19.25
CA PRO A 1048 -8.51 -19.17 20.03
C PRO A 1048 -7.43 -20.22 20.31
N HIS A 1049 -6.20 -19.78 20.54
CA HIS A 1049 -5.20 -20.67 21.13
C HIS A 1049 -5.58 -21.03 22.57
N LYS A 1050 -5.31 -22.27 22.95
CA LYS A 1050 -5.54 -22.78 24.32
C LYS A 1050 -4.46 -22.25 25.26
N ALA A 1051 -4.75 -22.22 26.56
CA ALA A 1051 -3.79 -21.78 27.57
C ALA A 1051 -2.51 -22.64 27.61
N ASP A 1052 -2.63 -23.92 27.28
CA ASP A 1052 -1.55 -24.91 27.16
C ASP A 1052 -0.98 -25.02 25.74
N CYS A 1053 -1.16 -23.99 24.89
CA CYS A 1053 -0.64 -23.99 23.54
C CYS A 1053 0.87 -24.22 23.50
N ARG A 1054 1.31 -25.27 22.79
CA ARG A 1054 2.73 -25.61 22.64
C ARG A 1054 3.59 -24.51 21.99
N TYR A 1055 3.01 -23.67 21.13
CA TYR A 1055 3.73 -22.52 20.58
C TYR A 1055 4.18 -21.56 21.69
N ASN A 1056 3.34 -21.36 22.73
CA ASN A 1056 3.69 -20.54 23.89
C ASN A 1056 4.70 -21.24 24.81
N SER A 1057 4.46 -22.51 25.17
CA SER A 1057 5.32 -23.20 26.14
C SER A 1057 6.71 -23.52 25.60
N GLU A 1058 6.85 -23.75 24.29
CA GLU A 1058 8.14 -24.03 23.64
C GLU A 1058 8.79 -22.78 23.04
N GLY A 1059 8.05 -21.67 22.90
CA GLY A 1059 8.57 -20.41 22.35
C GLY A 1059 9.04 -20.49 20.90
N THR A 1060 8.57 -21.49 20.15
CA THR A 1060 8.98 -21.72 18.75
C THR A 1060 7.81 -22.06 17.84
N ILE A 1061 7.87 -21.52 16.62
CA ILE A 1061 6.93 -21.79 15.55
C ILE A 1061 7.74 -21.85 14.24
N PRO A 1062 7.62 -22.92 13.43
CA PRO A 1062 6.95 -24.18 13.75
C PRO A 1062 7.53 -24.87 14.99
N LEU A 1063 6.80 -25.82 15.57
CA LEU A 1063 7.33 -26.67 16.65
C LEU A 1063 8.50 -27.55 16.17
N SER A 1064 8.49 -27.95 14.89
CA SER A 1064 9.61 -28.64 14.24
C SER A 1064 9.60 -28.39 12.73
N ASP A 1065 10.79 -28.16 12.15
CA ASP A 1065 11.02 -28.13 10.71
C ASP A 1065 11.66 -29.41 10.15
N LYS A 1066 11.87 -30.43 11.01
CA LYS A 1066 12.37 -31.76 10.64
C LYS A 1066 11.28 -32.64 10.02
N VAL A 1067 11.69 -33.64 9.24
CA VAL A 1067 10.78 -34.60 8.57
C VAL A 1067 9.85 -35.29 9.58
N HIS A 1068 10.43 -35.91 10.62
CA HIS A 1068 9.75 -36.62 11.71
C HIS A 1068 9.28 -35.71 12.86
N GLY A 1069 8.89 -34.47 12.56
CA GLY A 1069 8.36 -33.58 13.59
C GLY A 1069 7.06 -32.93 13.18
N ASP A 1070 6.17 -32.75 14.15
CA ASP A 1070 4.92 -31.99 13.97
C ASP A 1070 5.23 -30.49 14.01
N PRO A 1071 4.89 -29.71 12.95
CA PRO A 1071 5.08 -28.27 12.98
C PRO A 1071 3.97 -27.53 13.73
N LEU A 1072 2.81 -28.16 13.97
CA LEU A 1072 1.59 -27.50 14.44
C LEU A 1072 1.35 -27.66 15.95
N CYS A 1073 0.68 -26.67 16.54
CA CYS A 1073 0.08 -26.82 17.87
C CYS A 1073 -1.25 -27.59 17.83
N GLN A 1074 -1.65 -28.16 18.96
CA GLN A 1074 -2.85 -29.01 19.08
C GLN A 1074 -4.11 -28.19 19.40
N CYS A 1075 -4.05 -26.86 19.29
CA CYS A 1075 -5.19 -25.99 19.61
C CYS A 1075 -6.34 -26.18 18.61
N GLY A 1076 -6.04 -26.45 17.33
CA GLY A 1076 -7.03 -26.58 16.26
C GLY A 1076 -7.48 -28.02 15.93
N HIS A 1077 -7.04 -29.02 16.69
CA HIS A 1077 -7.38 -30.42 16.45
C HIS A 1077 -8.90 -30.66 16.41
N GLY A 1078 -9.40 -31.16 15.28
CA GLY A 1078 -10.80 -31.52 15.07
C GLY A 1078 -11.77 -30.33 14.95
N ILE A 1079 -11.30 -29.08 14.98
CA ILE A 1079 -12.16 -27.90 14.95
C ILE A 1079 -12.54 -27.55 13.51
N GLY A 1080 -13.86 -27.42 13.25
CA GLY A 1080 -14.39 -27.03 11.94
C GLY A 1080 -14.35 -28.15 10.88
N LEU A 1081 -14.28 -29.42 11.32
CA LEU A 1081 -14.13 -30.61 10.48
C LEU A 1081 -15.33 -31.59 10.60
N ASP A 1082 -16.49 -31.11 11.02
CA ASP A 1082 -17.72 -31.87 11.28
C ASP A 1082 -18.80 -31.71 10.19
N GLY A 1083 -18.59 -30.79 9.25
CA GLY A 1083 -19.49 -30.55 8.12
C GLY A 1083 -19.57 -31.70 7.10
N PRO A 1084 -20.59 -31.70 6.21
CA PRO A 1084 -20.85 -32.79 5.27
C PRO A 1084 -19.69 -33.02 4.27
N ASP A 1085 -18.94 -31.98 3.95
CA ASP A 1085 -17.78 -32.09 3.05
C ASP A 1085 -16.62 -32.91 3.66
N TRP A 1086 -16.60 -33.08 4.99
CA TRP A 1086 -15.60 -33.86 5.70
C TRP A 1086 -16.05 -35.31 5.94
N ASN A 1087 -17.30 -35.67 5.59
CA ASN A 1087 -17.87 -37.00 5.81
C ASN A 1087 -17.40 -38.02 4.75
N VAL A 1088 -16.09 -38.21 4.65
CA VAL A 1088 -15.44 -39.22 3.83
C VAL A 1088 -15.04 -40.38 4.76
N PRO A 1089 -15.52 -41.61 4.54
CA PRO A 1089 -15.24 -42.74 5.45
C PRO A 1089 -13.76 -42.96 5.74
N ALA A 1090 -12.90 -42.79 4.72
CA ALA A 1090 -11.46 -42.95 4.86
C ALA A 1090 -10.79 -41.84 5.70
N TRP A 1091 -11.42 -40.68 5.86
CA TRP A 1091 -10.89 -39.57 6.68
C TRP A 1091 -11.24 -39.70 8.16
N LYS A 1092 -12.25 -40.49 8.51
CA LYS A 1092 -12.86 -40.52 9.86
C LYS A 1092 -11.84 -40.72 11.00
N ALA A 1093 -10.84 -41.58 10.79
CA ALA A 1093 -9.80 -41.85 11.80
C ALA A 1093 -8.79 -40.70 11.96
N LEU A 1094 -8.64 -39.86 10.94
CA LEU A 1094 -7.64 -38.79 10.85
C LEU A 1094 -8.18 -37.44 11.34
N LEU A 1095 -9.46 -37.14 11.08
CA LEU A 1095 -10.06 -35.82 11.40
C LEU A 1095 -9.89 -35.37 12.87
N PRO A 1096 -9.99 -36.23 13.91
CA PRO A 1096 -9.77 -35.80 15.30
C PRO A 1096 -8.34 -35.29 15.57
N HIS A 1097 -7.38 -35.69 14.75
CA HIS A 1097 -5.96 -35.29 14.85
C HIS A 1097 -5.59 -34.23 13.80
N ALA A 1098 -6.54 -33.81 12.98
CA ALA A 1098 -6.31 -32.86 11.90
C ALA A 1098 -6.57 -31.43 12.35
N THR A 1099 -5.81 -30.50 11.78
CA THR A 1099 -6.04 -29.05 11.93
C THR A 1099 -6.48 -28.48 10.59
N ARG A 1100 -7.55 -27.69 10.57
CA ARG A 1100 -8.04 -27.03 9.35
C ARG A 1100 -7.02 -25.97 8.88
N ALA A 1101 -6.75 -25.91 7.58
CA ALA A 1101 -5.77 -25.01 6.98
C ALA A 1101 -6.25 -24.50 5.62
N VAL A 1102 -5.68 -23.37 5.18
CA VAL A 1102 -6.00 -22.71 3.92
C VAL A 1102 -4.76 -22.67 3.03
N LEU A 1103 -4.68 -23.58 2.07
CA LEU A 1103 -3.56 -23.64 1.14
C LEU A 1103 -3.83 -22.73 -0.06
N SER A 1104 -2.81 -22.01 -0.54
CA SER A 1104 -2.93 -21.16 -1.74
C SER A 1104 -1.65 -21.16 -2.58
N PRO A 1105 -1.76 -20.85 -3.89
CA PRO A 1105 -0.59 -20.43 -4.67
C PRO A 1105 0.09 -19.19 -4.05
N LEU A 1106 1.39 -19.06 -4.29
CA LEU A 1106 2.19 -17.88 -3.93
C LEU A 1106 2.76 -17.27 -5.22
N PHE A 1107 2.57 -15.97 -5.40
CA PHE A 1107 2.86 -15.28 -6.67
C PHE A 1107 4.21 -14.56 -6.63
N GLY A 1108 4.89 -14.50 -7.77
CA GLY A 1108 6.06 -13.63 -7.96
C GLY A 1108 5.69 -12.14 -7.83
N VAL A 1109 6.68 -11.32 -7.47
CA VAL A 1109 6.48 -9.89 -7.17
C VAL A 1109 6.95 -9.03 -8.35
N SER A 1110 6.05 -8.32 -9.00
CA SER A 1110 6.29 -7.66 -10.30
C SER A 1110 7.33 -6.52 -10.27
N TYR A 1111 7.45 -5.84 -9.13
CA TYR A 1111 8.45 -4.79 -8.90
C TYR A 1111 9.79 -5.32 -8.36
N LEU A 1112 9.90 -6.64 -8.20
CA LEU A 1112 11.13 -7.35 -7.84
C LEU A 1112 11.67 -8.17 -9.02
N GLU A 1113 10.79 -8.91 -9.70
CA GLU A 1113 11.12 -9.79 -10.82
C GLU A 1113 10.09 -9.63 -11.94
N VAL A 1114 10.48 -9.90 -13.18
CA VAL A 1114 9.55 -9.88 -14.32
C VAL A 1114 8.55 -11.03 -14.19
N VAL A 1115 7.26 -10.71 -14.29
CA VAL A 1115 6.14 -11.68 -14.28
C VAL A 1115 5.39 -11.61 -15.60
N GLY A 1116 5.22 -12.77 -16.26
CA GLY A 1116 4.53 -12.88 -17.55
C GLY A 1116 5.31 -12.24 -18.70
N GLY A 1117 6.65 -12.31 -18.64
CA GLY A 1117 7.58 -11.75 -19.61
C GLY A 1117 7.96 -12.71 -20.75
N PRO A 1118 9.10 -12.49 -21.44
CA PRO A 1118 9.50 -13.31 -22.58
C PRO A 1118 9.60 -14.81 -22.27
N THR A 1119 10.12 -15.20 -21.10
CA THR A 1119 10.25 -16.62 -20.73
C THR A 1119 8.89 -17.28 -20.55
N SER A 1120 7.86 -16.52 -20.16
CA SER A 1120 6.49 -17.02 -20.11
C SER A 1120 5.88 -17.23 -21.51
N ARG A 1121 6.39 -16.53 -22.54
CA ARG A 1121 5.82 -16.50 -23.90
C ARG A 1121 6.56 -17.38 -24.91
N THR A 1122 7.77 -17.83 -24.61
CA THR A 1122 8.50 -18.77 -25.48
C THR A 1122 7.68 -20.05 -25.65
N GLN A 1123 7.17 -20.25 -26.87
CA GLN A 1123 6.43 -21.45 -27.30
C GLN A 1123 7.31 -22.70 -27.45
N ASP A 1124 8.64 -22.56 -27.42
CA ASP A 1124 9.55 -23.70 -27.39
C ASP A 1124 9.35 -24.50 -26.11
N GLN A 1125 8.67 -25.64 -26.28
CA GLN A 1125 8.25 -26.61 -25.27
C GLN A 1125 9.43 -27.32 -24.62
N GLN A 1126 10.34 -26.62 -23.94
CA GLN A 1126 11.11 -27.30 -22.90
C GLN A 1126 10.18 -27.50 -21.72
N MET A 1127 9.53 -28.67 -21.71
CA MET A 1127 8.92 -29.21 -20.50
C MET A 1127 9.96 -29.16 -19.37
N PRO A 1128 9.56 -28.88 -18.11
CA PRO A 1128 10.51 -28.85 -17.01
C PRO A 1128 11.39 -30.11 -17.03
N ILE A 1129 12.70 -29.99 -16.78
CA ILE A 1129 13.61 -31.14 -16.83
C ILE A 1129 13.17 -32.27 -15.87
N SER A 1130 12.46 -31.93 -14.79
CA SER A 1130 11.88 -32.86 -13.83
C SER A 1130 10.53 -33.46 -14.27
N TRP A 1131 9.90 -32.95 -15.33
CA TRP A 1131 8.54 -33.33 -15.74
C TRP A 1131 8.54 -34.70 -16.42
N GLY A 1132 7.70 -35.61 -15.94
CA GLY A 1132 7.60 -36.98 -16.45
C GLY A 1132 8.84 -37.84 -16.20
N GLN A 1133 9.84 -37.35 -15.43
CA GLN A 1133 10.97 -38.17 -15.05
C GLN A 1133 10.60 -39.06 -13.85
N PRO A 1134 10.80 -40.38 -13.98
CA PRO A 1134 10.66 -41.28 -12.86
C PRO A 1134 11.65 -40.91 -11.73
N PRO A 1135 11.22 -41.10 -10.47
CA PRO A 1135 11.94 -40.70 -9.26
C PRO A 1135 13.43 -41.11 -9.21
N ASP A 1136 14.22 -40.45 -8.35
CA ASP A 1136 15.60 -40.81 -7.97
C ASP A 1136 15.64 -42.15 -7.17
N VAL A 1137 14.92 -43.15 -7.65
CA VAL A 1137 14.70 -44.46 -7.04
C VAL A 1137 14.82 -45.53 -8.12
N CYS A 1138 14.88 -46.78 -7.68
CA CYS A 1138 14.91 -47.93 -8.57
C CYS A 1138 13.67 -47.98 -9.47
N TRP A 1139 13.86 -48.04 -10.79
CA TRP A 1139 12.79 -48.21 -11.78
C TRP A 1139 12.00 -49.50 -11.65
N GLU A 1140 12.58 -50.50 -10.99
CA GLU A 1140 11.90 -51.77 -10.77
C GLU A 1140 11.09 -51.76 -9.48
N CYS A 1141 11.76 -51.51 -8.35
CA CYS A 1141 11.16 -51.74 -7.04
C CYS A 1141 10.79 -50.45 -6.29
N GLY A 1142 11.01 -49.27 -6.89
CA GLY A 1142 10.82 -47.99 -6.20
C GLY A 1142 11.83 -47.72 -5.06
N GLY A 1143 12.79 -48.63 -4.84
CA GLY A 1143 13.73 -48.57 -3.72
C GLY A 1143 14.78 -47.47 -3.83
N ILE A 1144 15.18 -46.92 -2.69
CA ILE A 1144 15.99 -45.70 -2.56
C ILE A 1144 17.41 -46.12 -2.17
N GLY A 1145 18.26 -46.37 -3.15
CA GLY A 1145 19.64 -46.84 -2.92
C GLY A 1145 20.66 -45.71 -3.00
N ARG A 1146 21.79 -45.82 -2.27
CA ARG A 1146 23.01 -45.04 -2.52
C ARG A 1146 24.16 -45.96 -2.96
N PRO A 1147 24.82 -45.72 -4.12
CA PRO A 1147 24.34 -45.05 -5.33
C PRO A 1147 23.56 -46.02 -6.24
N LEU A 1148 22.46 -45.55 -6.83
CA LEU A 1148 21.71 -46.31 -7.83
C LEU A 1148 22.54 -46.48 -9.12
N LEU A 1149 22.52 -47.69 -9.68
CA LEU A 1149 23.13 -48.02 -10.96
C LEU A 1149 22.36 -47.36 -12.09
N LEU A 1150 23.02 -46.46 -12.82
CA LEU A 1150 22.49 -45.89 -14.06
C LEU A 1150 22.57 -46.92 -15.18
N CYS A 1151 21.53 -46.97 -16.01
CA CYS A 1151 21.63 -47.73 -17.25
C CYS A 1151 22.69 -47.10 -18.16
N ALA A 1152 23.72 -47.87 -18.49
CA ALA A 1152 24.84 -47.43 -19.32
C ALA A 1152 24.45 -46.99 -20.75
N LYS A 1153 23.23 -47.31 -21.20
CA LYS A 1153 22.77 -46.98 -22.56
C LYS A 1153 22.00 -45.65 -22.61
N CYS A 1154 20.91 -45.53 -21.85
CA CYS A 1154 20.08 -44.33 -21.88
C CYS A 1154 20.51 -43.27 -20.85
N ASN A 1155 21.33 -43.63 -19.86
CA ASN A 1155 21.70 -42.81 -18.70
C ASN A 1155 20.50 -42.19 -17.94
N LYS A 1156 19.29 -42.75 -18.12
CA LYS A 1156 18.03 -42.26 -17.52
C LYS A 1156 17.47 -43.21 -16.48
N ALA A 1157 17.42 -44.51 -16.80
CA ALA A 1157 16.96 -45.53 -15.85
C ALA A 1157 17.94 -45.73 -14.70
N ARG A 1158 17.41 -45.89 -13.48
CA ARG A 1158 18.20 -46.07 -12.26
C ARG A 1158 17.74 -47.32 -11.53
N TYR A 1159 18.67 -48.08 -10.96
CA TYR A 1159 18.37 -49.35 -10.28
C TYR A 1159 19.13 -49.47 -8.96
N CYS A 1160 18.46 -49.94 -7.90
CA CYS A 1160 19.12 -50.10 -6.59
C CYS A 1160 20.03 -51.32 -6.51
N SER A 1161 19.95 -52.21 -7.50
CA SER A 1161 20.81 -53.36 -7.67
C SER A 1161 20.82 -53.80 -9.13
N GLN A 1162 21.83 -54.57 -9.51
CA GLN A 1162 21.89 -55.19 -10.84
C GLN A 1162 20.70 -56.14 -11.05
N HIS A 1163 20.23 -56.79 -9.98
CA HIS A 1163 19.05 -57.65 -10.00
C HIS A 1163 17.78 -56.89 -10.41
N CYS A 1164 17.55 -55.69 -9.87
CA CYS A 1164 16.44 -54.84 -10.28
C CYS A 1164 16.56 -54.37 -11.74
N GLN A 1165 17.78 -54.10 -12.21
CA GLN A 1165 18.01 -53.77 -13.61
C GLN A 1165 17.67 -54.93 -14.55
N GLU A 1166 17.98 -56.17 -14.15
CA GLU A 1166 17.69 -57.37 -14.91
C GLU A 1166 16.19 -57.67 -14.97
N LEU A 1167 15.47 -57.56 -13.84
CA LEU A 1167 14.03 -57.72 -13.76
C LEU A 1167 13.29 -56.73 -14.69
N ASN A 1168 13.69 -55.47 -14.65
CA ASN A 1168 13.10 -54.40 -15.46
C ASN A 1168 13.54 -54.45 -16.93
N SER A 1169 14.58 -55.22 -17.27
CA SER A 1169 15.29 -55.13 -18.55
C SER A 1169 14.40 -55.37 -19.78
N LYS A 1170 13.38 -56.23 -19.67
CA LYS A 1170 12.46 -56.54 -20.78
C LYS A 1170 11.56 -55.36 -21.13
N GLU A 1171 11.08 -54.65 -20.12
CA GLU A 1171 10.17 -53.52 -20.28
C GLU A 1171 10.95 -52.24 -20.60
N HIS A 1172 12.03 -51.98 -19.87
CA HIS A 1172 12.90 -50.84 -20.14
C HIS A 1172 13.53 -50.88 -21.54
N LYS A 1173 13.92 -52.06 -22.08
CA LYS A 1173 14.45 -52.15 -23.45
C LYS A 1173 13.53 -51.52 -24.52
N ARG A 1174 12.22 -51.47 -24.28
CA ARG A 1174 11.23 -50.87 -25.21
C ARG A 1174 11.31 -49.35 -25.24
N VAL A 1175 11.81 -48.72 -24.18
CA VAL A 1175 11.87 -47.25 -24.00
C VAL A 1175 13.31 -46.73 -23.80
N CYS A 1176 14.30 -47.62 -23.71
CA CYS A 1176 15.73 -47.33 -23.57
C CYS A 1176 16.31 -46.77 -24.88
N LYS A 1177 16.17 -45.45 -25.07
CA LYS A 1177 16.79 -44.69 -26.16
C LYS A 1177 18.09 -44.05 -25.72
#